data_AF-A0A7S2KAS8-F1
#
_entry.id   AF-A0A7S2KAS8-F1
#
_cell.length_a   1.000
_cell.length_b   1.000
_cell.length_c   1.000
_cell.angle_alpha   90.00
_cell.angle_beta   90.00
_cell.angle_gamma   90.00
#
_symmetry.space_group_name_H-M   'P 1'
#
loop_
_entity.id
_entity.type
_entity.pdbx_description
1 polymer ?
#
loop_
_entity_poly.entity_id
_entity_poly.type
_entity_poly.pdbx_seq_one_letter_code
_entity_poly.pdbx_strand_id
1 'polypeptide(L)'
;MATAAAEAAAVATAAAAGAFKYNRGNYMFDMGQRWGRFNTGYSMAMAQASMYREDIRDLTLLTVTKQDTYHTVGTIFFVLNFQLIMAGRLGVHGPSPPGWLLGLYWTNICSALMFLVTFTWMAMHAAARATAGGAYMLTRSVRLPIPTPKMLDQARKTGNSFEKERVTDVLRIPFAVPAPRESEVDPETGRRETIGDRRMPKWYHDEVKELGKGGNGPAPGNPEHFELYRGLQDEWWAHDVYSRIGVLYFMSHWLTSASLYSMCHIFTELRCIWPAYTVTACFVLAHRAILQLDIVNKKVDGATKGVPVEKVVPFVPFLCVVGMTVDYSVLSPAWTAQAFIYALSWVAYVIQFAWAIRLYDLAAPKAQLAEREEVPGQAWWPVEWPLPPAFQDALYMVSAPKSVDQPCLQQEMKAAKGKAAHEVPQKKARRAPPPMLVWKLFRGALITTISMWVLIMVGRAFEHVNGERWLLKQENRVERWPSHYQPWMPPWSRKGSRNEWCHAGGCDRRLSAAEVEQQQEFSEMAQRLATNLRPIAQALGTFSTTPTPPHEPIAPLRHAQVQWPIGFEPTLSAARGNAVVALAPTSGGAMVQLRGDTTVESVAPFALRGIEGLGAIAGMAWDADGLVLATATGAIAECAGQPHDGVWAC
;
A
#
# COMPACT_ATOMS: atom_id res chain seq x y z
N MET A 1 88.24 -55.43 -22.22
CA MET A 1 87.16 -54.68 -22.90
C MET A 1 85.77 -55.20 -22.51
N ALA A 2 85.41 -56.46 -22.76
CA ALA A 2 84.06 -56.98 -22.49
C ALA A 2 83.55 -56.77 -21.05
N THR A 3 84.41 -56.97 -20.03
CA THR A 3 84.07 -56.73 -18.62
C THR A 3 83.71 -55.27 -18.33
N ALA A 4 84.58 -54.32 -18.70
CA ALA A 4 84.32 -52.89 -18.53
C ALA A 4 83.05 -52.41 -19.28
N ALA A 5 82.73 -53.01 -20.43
CA ALA A 5 81.48 -52.74 -21.13
C ALA A 5 80.25 -53.26 -20.37
N ALA A 6 80.34 -54.44 -19.74
CA ALA A 6 79.28 -54.98 -18.89
C ALA A 6 79.09 -54.16 -17.59
N GLU A 7 80.16 -53.70 -16.96
CA GLU A 7 80.12 -52.81 -15.80
C GLU A 7 79.49 -51.46 -16.15
N ALA A 8 79.91 -50.84 -17.26
CA ALA A 8 79.31 -49.60 -17.74
C ALA A 8 77.81 -49.78 -18.08
N ALA A 9 77.42 -50.90 -18.69
CA ALA A 9 76.02 -51.21 -18.97
C ALA A 9 75.19 -51.45 -17.70
N ALA A 10 75.76 -52.10 -16.68
CA ALA A 10 75.10 -52.30 -15.39
C ALA A 10 74.89 -50.97 -14.65
N VAL A 11 75.90 -50.11 -14.60
CA VAL A 11 75.79 -48.76 -14.00
C VAL A 11 74.79 -47.90 -14.77
N ALA A 12 74.81 -47.92 -16.11
CA ALA A 12 73.83 -47.19 -16.93
C ALA A 12 72.39 -47.69 -16.71
N THR A 13 72.21 -49.02 -16.57
CA THR A 13 70.89 -49.63 -16.30
C THR A 13 70.38 -49.26 -14.91
N ALA A 14 71.24 -49.29 -13.89
CA ALA A 14 70.90 -48.88 -12.53
C ALA A 14 70.55 -47.37 -12.46
N ALA A 15 71.31 -46.52 -13.15
CA ALA A 15 71.03 -45.09 -13.25
C ALA A 15 69.71 -44.81 -13.98
N ALA A 16 69.43 -45.51 -15.10
CA ALA A 16 68.18 -45.39 -15.83
C ALA A 16 66.97 -45.86 -15.01
N ALA A 17 67.09 -46.97 -14.26
CA ALA A 17 66.06 -47.45 -13.35
C ALA A 17 65.81 -46.48 -12.19
N GLY A 18 66.87 -45.87 -11.64
CA GLY A 18 66.79 -44.83 -10.63
C GLY A 18 66.07 -43.58 -11.13
N ALA A 19 66.46 -43.07 -12.31
CA ALA A 19 65.83 -41.93 -12.96
C ALA A 19 64.35 -42.21 -13.28
N PHE A 20 64.03 -43.37 -13.86
CA PHE A 20 62.65 -43.80 -14.11
C PHE A 20 61.81 -43.82 -12.84
N LYS A 21 62.31 -44.42 -11.75
CA LYS A 21 61.61 -44.50 -10.46
C LYS A 21 61.39 -43.11 -9.85
N TYR A 22 62.37 -42.22 -9.94
CA TYR A 22 62.27 -40.84 -9.47
C TYR A 22 61.24 -40.03 -10.28
N ASN A 23 61.34 -40.04 -11.62
CA ASN A 23 60.44 -39.30 -12.49
C ASN A 23 59.00 -39.80 -12.39
N ARG A 24 58.79 -41.11 -12.25
CA ARG A 24 57.47 -41.70 -11.96
C ARG A 24 56.94 -41.26 -10.59
N GLY A 25 57.80 -41.08 -9.60
CA GLY A 25 57.46 -40.51 -8.29
C GLY A 25 56.98 -39.06 -8.41
N ASN A 26 57.78 -38.19 -9.02
CA ASN A 26 57.39 -36.79 -9.26
C ASN A 26 56.12 -36.69 -10.10
N TYR A 27 55.97 -37.49 -11.17
CA TYR A 27 54.75 -37.49 -11.99
C TYR A 27 53.49 -37.79 -11.18
N MET A 28 53.55 -38.75 -10.25
CA MET A 28 52.42 -39.10 -9.38
C MET A 28 52.12 -38.01 -8.34
N PHE A 29 53.15 -37.31 -7.85
CA PHE A 29 53.00 -36.15 -6.97
C PHE A 29 52.37 -34.96 -7.72
N ASP A 30 52.89 -34.61 -8.89
CA ASP A 30 52.36 -33.57 -9.77
C ASP A 30 50.93 -33.89 -10.24
N MET A 31 50.61 -35.16 -10.50
CA MET A 31 49.25 -35.63 -10.80
C MET A 31 48.28 -35.29 -9.66
N GLY A 32 48.71 -35.49 -8.40
CA GLY A 32 47.95 -35.07 -7.22
C GLY A 32 47.74 -33.55 -7.18
N GLN A 33 48.78 -32.76 -7.47
CA GLN A 33 48.66 -31.30 -7.54
C GLN A 33 47.75 -30.83 -8.68
N ARG A 34 47.79 -31.45 -9.86
CA ARG A 34 46.90 -31.13 -11.00
C ARG A 34 45.44 -31.41 -10.65
N TRP A 35 45.14 -32.54 -10.02
CA TRP A 35 43.80 -32.84 -9.51
C TRP A 35 43.36 -31.82 -8.44
N GLY A 36 44.28 -31.41 -7.55
CA GLY A 36 44.07 -30.30 -6.63
C GLY A 36 43.68 -28.99 -7.33
N ARG A 37 44.51 -28.49 -8.25
CA ARG A 37 44.26 -27.26 -9.02
C ARG A 37 42.94 -27.32 -9.81
N PHE A 38 42.62 -28.46 -10.43
CA PHE A 38 41.35 -28.70 -11.11
C PHE A 38 40.16 -28.53 -10.15
N ASN A 39 40.19 -29.20 -8.99
CA ASN A 39 39.13 -29.09 -7.99
C ASN A 39 39.00 -27.68 -7.42
N THR A 40 40.11 -26.99 -7.15
CA THR A 40 40.11 -25.61 -6.65
C THR A 40 39.52 -24.64 -7.68
N GLY A 41 39.90 -24.76 -8.96
CA GLY A 41 39.31 -23.97 -10.05
C GLY A 41 37.81 -24.24 -10.24
N TYR A 42 37.39 -25.50 -10.16
CA TYR A 42 35.96 -25.85 -10.18
C TYR A 42 35.19 -25.36 -8.95
N SER A 43 35.80 -25.36 -7.77
CA SER A 43 35.23 -24.80 -6.54
C SER A 43 34.99 -23.30 -6.68
N MET A 44 35.97 -22.54 -7.18
CA MET A 44 35.82 -21.11 -7.47
C MET A 44 34.74 -20.85 -8.54
N ALA A 45 34.68 -21.65 -9.61
CA ALA A 45 33.65 -21.55 -10.62
C ALA A 45 32.24 -21.86 -10.07
N MET A 46 32.11 -22.84 -9.18
CA MET A 46 30.85 -23.14 -8.48
C MET A 46 30.46 -22.02 -7.51
N ALA A 47 31.40 -21.43 -6.78
CA ALA A 47 31.17 -20.30 -5.89
C ALA A 47 30.67 -19.07 -6.67
N GLN A 48 31.34 -18.69 -7.77
CA GLN A 48 30.88 -17.60 -8.64
C GLN A 48 29.50 -17.89 -9.25
N ALA A 49 29.26 -19.13 -9.70
CA ALA A 49 27.94 -19.54 -10.18
C ALA A 49 26.87 -19.56 -9.07
N SER A 50 27.25 -19.64 -7.80
CA SER A 50 26.34 -19.48 -6.65
C SER A 50 26.01 -18.00 -6.43
N MET A 51 27.02 -17.13 -6.33
CA MET A 51 26.84 -15.69 -6.17
C MET A 51 25.95 -15.11 -7.27
N TYR A 52 26.20 -15.43 -8.54
CA TYR A 52 25.34 -14.97 -9.63
C TYR A 52 23.89 -15.53 -9.58
N ARG A 53 23.67 -16.70 -8.95
CA ARG A 53 22.32 -17.22 -8.69
C ARG A 53 21.65 -16.56 -7.48
N GLU A 54 22.41 -15.85 -6.66
CA GLU A 54 21.97 -14.99 -5.57
C GLU A 54 21.60 -13.61 -6.14
N ASP A 55 22.48 -12.98 -6.93
CA ASP A 55 22.22 -11.72 -7.66
C ASP A 55 20.88 -11.74 -8.43
N ILE A 56 20.58 -12.82 -9.16
CA ILE A 56 19.31 -12.96 -9.89
C ILE A 56 18.11 -13.00 -8.94
N ARG A 57 18.22 -13.67 -7.79
CA ARG A 57 17.15 -13.72 -6.79
C ARG A 57 16.94 -12.33 -6.22
N ASP A 58 18.00 -11.64 -5.84
CA ASP A 58 17.89 -10.36 -5.14
C ASP A 58 17.41 -9.25 -6.08
N LEU A 59 17.90 -9.20 -7.33
CA LEU A 59 17.43 -8.27 -8.36
C LEU A 59 15.98 -8.53 -8.80
N THR A 60 15.51 -9.79 -8.80
CA THR A 60 14.08 -10.08 -9.08
C THR A 60 13.22 -9.83 -7.85
N LEU A 61 13.66 -10.21 -6.66
CA LEU A 61 12.97 -9.97 -5.38
C LEU A 61 12.79 -8.48 -5.11
N LEU A 62 13.80 -7.64 -5.37
CA LEU A 62 13.69 -6.18 -5.31
C LEU A 62 12.55 -5.64 -6.19
N THR A 63 12.33 -6.24 -7.37
CA THR A 63 11.19 -5.89 -8.23
C THR A 63 9.88 -6.38 -7.62
N VAL A 64 9.83 -7.64 -7.17
CA VAL A 64 8.65 -8.29 -6.60
C VAL A 64 8.18 -7.58 -5.33
N THR A 65 9.03 -7.45 -4.30
CA THR A 65 8.69 -6.80 -3.02
C THR A 65 8.23 -5.34 -3.20
N LYS A 66 8.85 -4.58 -4.11
CA LYS A 66 8.42 -3.21 -4.45
C LYS A 66 7.02 -3.20 -5.06
N GLN A 67 6.72 -4.11 -5.97
CA GLN A 67 5.45 -4.15 -6.68
C GLN A 67 4.33 -4.78 -5.86
N ASP A 68 4.62 -5.77 -5.02
CA ASP A 68 3.71 -6.30 -3.99
C ASP A 68 3.35 -5.23 -2.94
N THR A 69 4.31 -4.34 -2.60
CA THR A 69 4.03 -3.16 -1.76
C THR A 69 3.04 -2.23 -2.46
N TYR A 70 3.24 -1.89 -3.73
CA TYR A 70 2.30 -1.05 -4.49
C TYR A 70 0.92 -1.72 -4.63
N HIS A 71 0.87 -3.03 -4.88
CA HIS A 71 -0.37 -3.81 -4.95
C HIS A 71 -1.14 -3.77 -3.61
N THR A 72 -0.44 -3.96 -2.49
CA THR A 72 -1.02 -3.94 -1.13
C THR A 72 -1.51 -2.54 -0.73
N VAL A 73 -0.77 -1.49 -1.07
CA VAL A 73 -1.26 -0.11 -0.93
C VAL A 73 -2.48 0.13 -1.82
N GLY A 74 -2.48 -0.41 -3.04
CA GLY A 74 -3.62 -0.37 -3.96
C GLY A 74 -4.89 -0.99 -3.40
N THR A 75 -4.83 -2.19 -2.81
CA THR A 75 -6.01 -2.86 -2.23
C THR A 75 -6.60 -2.10 -1.04
N ILE A 76 -5.77 -1.49 -0.19
CA ILE A 76 -6.22 -0.60 0.88
C ILE A 76 -6.93 0.63 0.28
N PHE A 77 -6.32 1.28 -0.71
CA PHE A 77 -6.91 2.46 -1.35
C PHE A 77 -8.15 2.15 -2.20
N PHE A 78 -8.37 0.92 -2.66
CA PHE A 78 -9.63 0.51 -3.26
C PHE A 78 -10.79 0.66 -2.28
N VAL A 79 -10.63 0.18 -1.03
CA VAL A 79 -11.66 0.32 0.00
C VAL A 79 -11.91 1.81 0.30
N LEU A 80 -10.87 2.62 0.47
CA LEU A 80 -11.00 4.04 0.75
C LEU A 80 -11.61 4.84 -0.43
N ASN A 81 -11.28 4.49 -1.67
CA ASN A 81 -11.83 5.14 -2.86
C ASN A 81 -13.30 4.77 -3.08
N PHE A 82 -13.66 3.49 -2.94
CA PHE A 82 -15.06 3.06 -2.95
C PHE A 82 -15.86 3.66 -1.78
N GLN A 83 -15.28 3.78 -0.58
CA GLN A 83 -15.94 4.45 0.55
C GLN A 83 -16.22 5.92 0.24
N LEU A 84 -15.29 6.67 -0.35
CA LEU A 84 -15.54 8.05 -0.79
C LEU A 84 -16.66 8.11 -1.85
N ILE A 85 -16.62 7.22 -2.86
CA ILE A 85 -17.63 7.15 -3.93
C ILE A 85 -19.03 6.81 -3.39
N MET A 86 -19.13 5.84 -2.46
CA MET A 86 -20.40 5.43 -1.84
C MET A 86 -20.90 6.47 -0.81
N ALA A 87 -19.97 7.16 -0.12
CA ALA A 87 -20.25 8.36 0.66
C ALA A 87 -20.43 9.61 -0.21
N GLY A 88 -20.60 9.47 -1.53
CA GLY A 88 -20.85 10.55 -2.49
C GLY A 88 -22.09 11.41 -2.19
N ARG A 89 -22.89 11.03 -1.18
CA ARG A 89 -23.77 11.93 -0.42
C ARG A 89 -22.93 12.83 0.52
N LEU A 90 -22.19 13.76 -0.09
CA LEU A 90 -21.47 14.83 0.59
C LEU A 90 -22.45 15.60 1.49
N GLY A 91 -22.25 15.51 2.81
CA GLY A 91 -23.25 15.93 3.80
C GLY A 91 -24.30 14.84 4.03
N VAL A 92 -24.11 14.00 5.05
CA VAL A 92 -25.10 12.97 5.42
C VAL A 92 -26.33 13.62 6.07
N HIS A 93 -26.13 14.77 6.71
CA HIS A 93 -27.13 15.53 7.45
C HIS A 93 -27.36 16.96 6.93
N GLY A 94 -26.60 17.38 5.89
CA GLY A 94 -26.61 18.74 5.36
C GLY A 94 -27.24 18.86 3.95
N PRO A 95 -27.38 20.09 3.43
CA PRO A 95 -27.77 20.32 2.05
C PRO A 95 -26.67 19.82 1.09
N SER A 96 -27.07 19.31 -0.08
CA SER A 96 -26.13 18.86 -1.11
C SER A 96 -25.23 20.00 -1.61
N PRO A 97 -23.92 19.78 -1.80
CA PRO A 97 -23.01 20.80 -2.34
C PRO A 97 -23.40 21.27 -3.76
N PRO A 98 -22.89 22.45 -4.19
CA PRO A 98 -23.17 22.99 -5.51
C PRO A 98 -22.77 22.06 -6.65
N GLY A 99 -23.60 21.98 -7.70
CA GLY A 99 -23.38 21.08 -8.85
C GLY A 99 -22.04 21.29 -9.55
N TRP A 100 -21.56 22.55 -9.64
CA TRP A 100 -20.24 22.87 -10.21
C TRP A 100 -19.09 22.19 -9.47
N LEU A 101 -19.21 22.06 -8.14
CA LEU A 101 -18.20 21.44 -7.27
C LEU A 101 -18.33 19.91 -7.27
N LEU A 102 -19.56 19.42 -7.33
CA LEU A 102 -19.87 17.99 -7.45
C LEU A 102 -19.23 17.40 -8.73
N GLY A 103 -19.30 18.09 -9.87
CA GLY A 103 -18.64 17.66 -11.11
C GLY A 103 -17.10 17.63 -11.03
N LEU A 104 -16.47 18.59 -10.34
CA LEU A 104 -15.03 18.59 -10.07
C LEU A 104 -14.62 17.40 -9.19
N TYR A 105 -15.41 17.10 -8.16
CA TYR A 105 -15.19 15.96 -7.26
C TYR A 105 -15.32 14.63 -8.00
N TRP A 106 -16.44 14.38 -8.69
CA TRP A 106 -16.70 13.11 -9.38
C TRP A 106 -15.69 12.83 -10.49
N THR A 107 -15.30 13.84 -11.26
CA THR A 107 -14.32 13.66 -12.35
C THR A 107 -12.94 13.30 -11.80
N ASN A 108 -12.55 13.85 -10.64
CA ASN A 108 -11.32 13.47 -9.96
C ASN A 108 -11.41 12.07 -9.32
N ILE A 109 -12.44 11.74 -8.53
CA ILE A 109 -12.47 10.45 -7.81
C ILE A 109 -12.59 9.25 -8.77
N CYS A 110 -13.34 9.40 -9.86
CA CYS A 110 -13.40 8.38 -10.92
C CYS A 110 -12.09 8.27 -11.71
N SER A 111 -11.38 9.38 -11.97
CA SER A 111 -10.03 9.33 -12.56
C SER A 111 -9.05 8.63 -11.61
N ALA A 112 -9.13 8.89 -10.30
CA ALA A 112 -8.35 8.19 -9.29
C ALA A 112 -8.65 6.68 -9.32
N LEU A 113 -9.92 6.26 -9.30
CA LEU A 113 -10.30 4.84 -9.38
C LEU A 113 -9.75 4.16 -10.64
N MET A 114 -9.80 4.84 -11.79
CA MET A 114 -9.25 4.32 -13.04
C MET A 114 -7.72 4.15 -12.99
N PHE A 115 -6.97 5.14 -12.46
CA PHE A 115 -5.52 5.00 -12.27
C PHE A 115 -5.17 3.96 -11.21
N LEU A 116 -5.99 3.79 -10.17
CA LEU A 116 -5.85 2.77 -9.13
C LEU A 116 -5.96 1.35 -9.68
N VAL A 117 -7.00 1.07 -10.47
CA VAL A 117 -7.14 -0.18 -11.23
C VAL A 117 -5.93 -0.39 -12.14
N THR A 118 -5.54 0.65 -12.89
CA THR A 118 -4.42 0.58 -13.84
C THR A 118 -3.10 0.26 -13.15
N PHE A 119 -2.73 0.95 -12.07
CA PHE A 119 -1.43 0.72 -11.41
C PHE A 119 -1.40 -0.61 -10.67
N THR A 120 -2.52 -1.02 -10.04
CA THR A 120 -2.61 -2.30 -9.31
C THR A 120 -2.47 -3.47 -10.29
N TRP A 121 -3.10 -3.38 -11.48
CA TRP A 121 -2.89 -4.32 -12.58
C TRP A 121 -1.41 -4.40 -12.98
N MET A 122 -0.78 -3.24 -13.27
CA MET A 122 0.62 -3.23 -13.72
C MET A 122 1.58 -3.76 -12.66
N ALA A 123 1.32 -3.49 -11.37
CA ALA A 123 2.11 -4.02 -10.27
C ALA A 123 2.05 -5.55 -10.18
N MET A 124 0.84 -6.12 -10.20
CA MET A 124 0.63 -7.57 -10.24
C MET A 124 1.34 -8.21 -11.46
N HIS A 125 1.26 -7.59 -12.64
CA HIS A 125 1.94 -8.08 -13.84
C HIS A 125 3.46 -7.96 -13.78
N ALA A 126 3.99 -6.91 -13.14
CA ALA A 126 5.43 -6.74 -12.92
C ALA A 126 5.98 -7.83 -11.98
N ALA A 127 5.35 -8.03 -10.81
CA ALA A 127 5.74 -9.03 -9.84
C ALA A 127 5.66 -10.47 -10.41
N ALA A 128 4.56 -10.79 -11.10
CA ALA A 128 4.38 -12.11 -11.73
C ALA A 128 5.44 -12.39 -12.81
N ARG A 129 5.78 -11.40 -13.65
CA ARG A 129 6.82 -11.57 -14.68
C ARG A 129 8.23 -11.60 -14.12
N ALA A 130 8.54 -10.78 -13.11
CA ALA A 130 9.84 -10.82 -12.42
C ALA A 130 10.07 -12.20 -11.78
N THR A 131 9.07 -12.74 -11.08
CA THR A 131 9.10 -14.08 -10.48
C THR A 131 9.29 -15.17 -11.53
N ALA A 132 8.46 -15.18 -12.59
CA ALA A 132 8.54 -16.18 -13.65
C ALA A 132 9.86 -16.11 -14.43
N GLY A 133 10.38 -14.91 -14.68
CA GLY A 133 11.64 -14.69 -15.35
C GLY A 133 12.86 -15.11 -14.51
N GLY A 134 12.87 -14.79 -13.21
CA GLY A 134 13.88 -15.26 -12.27
C GLY A 134 13.94 -16.78 -12.22
N ALA A 135 12.78 -17.43 -12.10
CA ALA A 135 12.66 -18.89 -12.16
C ALA A 135 13.15 -19.46 -13.51
N TYR A 136 12.82 -18.82 -14.64
CA TYR A 136 13.32 -19.21 -15.97
C TYR A 136 14.85 -19.13 -16.05
N MET A 137 15.46 -18.02 -15.61
CA MET A 137 16.92 -17.85 -15.61
C MET A 137 17.61 -18.89 -14.72
N LEU A 138 17.13 -19.06 -13.48
CA LEU A 138 17.69 -20.00 -12.50
C LEU A 138 17.53 -21.48 -12.87
N THR A 139 16.63 -21.84 -13.79
CA THR A 139 16.40 -23.23 -14.22
C THR A 139 16.94 -23.55 -15.61
N ARG A 140 16.88 -22.61 -16.56
CA ARG A 140 17.23 -22.86 -17.97
C ARG A 140 18.59 -22.29 -18.35
N SER A 141 18.83 -21.01 -18.04
CA SER A 141 20.05 -20.28 -18.43
C SER A 141 21.22 -20.55 -17.49
N VAL A 142 21.02 -20.40 -16.19
CA VAL A 142 22.10 -20.26 -15.19
C VAL A 142 22.30 -21.57 -14.43
N ARG A 143 22.86 -22.55 -15.15
CA ARG A 143 23.16 -23.89 -14.61
C ARG A 143 24.48 -23.88 -13.86
N LEU A 144 24.59 -24.69 -12.81
CA LEU A 144 25.86 -24.91 -12.11
C LEU A 144 26.89 -25.53 -13.08
N PRO A 145 28.18 -25.16 -13.00
CA PRO A 145 29.24 -25.70 -13.85
C PRO A 145 29.64 -27.11 -13.40
N ILE A 146 28.75 -28.08 -13.59
CA ILE A 146 29.02 -29.50 -13.28
C ILE A 146 30.12 -30.01 -14.24
N PRO A 147 31.24 -30.57 -13.74
CA PRO A 147 32.27 -31.15 -14.59
C PRO A 147 31.70 -32.36 -15.34
N THR A 148 31.84 -32.36 -16.67
CA THR A 148 31.43 -33.52 -17.48
C THR A 148 32.37 -34.71 -17.21
N PRO A 149 31.92 -35.97 -17.40
CA PRO A 149 32.77 -37.15 -17.22
C PRO A 149 34.11 -37.03 -17.99
N LYS A 150 34.08 -36.57 -19.24
CA LYS A 150 35.28 -36.32 -20.05
C LYS A 150 36.28 -35.35 -19.40
N MET A 151 35.81 -34.34 -18.67
CA MET A 151 36.66 -33.38 -17.97
C MET A 151 37.20 -33.96 -16.66
N LEU A 152 36.42 -34.79 -15.96
CA LEU A 152 36.89 -35.57 -14.82
C LEU A 152 37.97 -36.58 -15.25
N ASP A 153 37.78 -37.26 -16.38
CA ASP A 153 38.74 -38.22 -16.95
C ASP A 153 40.01 -37.53 -17.46
N GLN A 154 39.89 -36.36 -18.10
CA GLN A 154 41.01 -35.53 -18.55
C GLN A 154 41.87 -35.01 -17.38
N ALA A 155 41.24 -34.69 -16.25
CA ALA A 155 41.93 -34.30 -15.02
C ALA A 155 42.49 -35.51 -14.25
N ARG A 156 41.82 -36.67 -14.30
CA ARG A 156 42.32 -37.97 -13.82
C ARG A 156 43.31 -38.61 -14.81
N LYS A 157 44.39 -37.89 -15.19
CA LYS A 157 45.52 -38.48 -15.93
C LYS A 157 46.11 -39.60 -15.09
N THR A 158 45.89 -40.86 -15.48
CA THR A 158 46.30 -42.04 -14.70
C THR A 158 47.80 -42.31 -14.79
N GLY A 159 48.33 -43.21 -13.97
CA GLY A 159 49.73 -43.64 -14.04
C GLY A 159 50.15 -44.12 -15.45
N ASN A 160 49.24 -44.75 -16.19
CA ASN A 160 49.42 -45.21 -17.56
C ASN A 160 49.57 -44.06 -18.58
N SER A 161 49.44 -42.80 -18.16
CA SER A 161 49.79 -41.61 -18.95
C SER A 161 51.26 -41.24 -18.85
N PHE A 162 51.97 -41.62 -17.77
CA PHE A 162 53.44 -41.46 -17.66
C PHE A 162 54.17 -42.26 -18.73
N GLU A 163 53.71 -43.48 -18.99
CA GLU A 163 54.21 -44.39 -20.04
C GLU A 163 53.94 -43.87 -21.47
N LYS A 164 53.19 -42.76 -21.62
CA LYS A 164 52.88 -42.09 -22.88
C LYS A 164 53.57 -40.74 -23.04
N GLU A 165 54.47 -40.40 -22.11
CA GLU A 165 55.34 -39.22 -22.23
C GLU A 165 56.56 -39.53 -23.10
N ARG A 166 57.38 -38.51 -23.40
CA ARG A 166 58.59 -38.73 -24.20
C ARG A 166 59.60 -39.52 -23.37
N VAL A 167 60.33 -40.45 -23.99
CA VAL A 167 61.37 -41.25 -23.29
C VAL A 167 62.43 -40.36 -22.63
N THR A 168 62.70 -39.18 -23.21
CA THR A 168 63.56 -38.12 -22.64
C THR A 168 63.06 -37.56 -21.31
N ASP A 169 61.75 -37.50 -21.13
CA ASP A 169 61.09 -36.92 -19.96
C ASP A 169 61.01 -38.01 -18.87
N VAL A 170 60.67 -39.23 -19.27
CA VAL A 170 60.62 -40.45 -18.44
C VAL A 170 61.99 -40.82 -17.84
N LEU A 171 63.08 -40.66 -18.60
CA LEU A 171 64.46 -40.98 -18.18
C LEU A 171 65.31 -39.75 -17.82
N ARG A 172 64.69 -38.59 -17.58
CA ARG A 172 65.40 -37.37 -17.18
C ARG A 172 66.22 -37.59 -15.90
N ILE A 173 67.50 -37.23 -15.93
CA ILE A 173 68.36 -37.26 -14.73
C ILE A 173 68.11 -35.99 -13.90
N PRO A 174 67.80 -36.10 -12.60
CA PRO A 174 67.64 -34.94 -11.71
C PRO A 174 68.92 -34.11 -11.61
N PHE A 175 68.77 -32.78 -11.57
CA PHE A 175 69.83 -31.76 -11.43
C PHE A 175 70.88 -31.69 -12.55
N ALA A 176 71.25 -32.80 -13.19
CA ALA A 176 72.18 -32.84 -14.33
C ALA A 176 71.62 -32.16 -15.59
N VAL A 177 70.29 -32.18 -15.77
CA VAL A 177 69.59 -31.36 -16.76
C VAL A 177 69.03 -30.13 -16.03
N PRO A 178 69.64 -28.94 -16.14
CA PRO A 178 69.24 -27.76 -15.38
C PRO A 178 67.76 -27.42 -15.61
N ALA A 179 67.13 -26.83 -14.59
CA ALA A 179 65.75 -26.38 -14.72
C ALA A 179 65.63 -25.41 -15.91
N PRO A 180 64.62 -25.57 -16.80
CA PRO A 180 64.38 -24.57 -17.82
C PRO A 180 64.08 -23.25 -17.13
N ARG A 181 64.84 -22.19 -17.47
CA ARG A 181 64.41 -20.82 -17.15
C ARG A 181 63.03 -20.62 -17.76
N GLU A 182 62.15 -19.94 -17.04
CA GLU A 182 60.94 -19.42 -17.67
C GLU A 182 61.37 -18.48 -18.81
N SER A 183 60.62 -18.51 -19.92
CA SER A 183 60.89 -17.58 -21.01
C SER A 183 60.53 -16.17 -20.55
N GLU A 184 61.57 -15.34 -20.37
CA GLU A 184 61.43 -13.90 -20.20
C GLU A 184 60.52 -13.38 -21.32
N VAL A 185 59.55 -12.54 -20.95
CA VAL A 185 58.71 -11.86 -21.93
C VAL A 185 59.56 -10.73 -22.49
N ASP A 186 59.82 -10.74 -23.79
CA ASP A 186 60.50 -9.63 -24.45
C ASP A 186 59.69 -8.34 -24.19
N PRO A 187 60.24 -7.35 -23.49
CA PRO A 187 59.49 -6.17 -23.07
C PRO A 187 59.15 -5.24 -24.24
N GLU A 188 59.83 -5.35 -25.40
CA GLU A 188 59.55 -4.50 -26.56
C GLU A 188 58.46 -5.08 -27.45
N THR A 189 58.45 -6.40 -27.71
CA THR A 189 57.44 -7.02 -28.58
C THR A 189 56.26 -7.65 -27.84
N GLY A 190 56.36 -7.85 -26.53
CA GLY A 190 55.37 -8.59 -25.72
C GLY A 190 55.23 -10.06 -26.08
N ARG A 191 56.04 -10.58 -27.02
CA ARG A 191 56.08 -12.00 -27.35
C ARG A 191 57.02 -12.71 -26.38
N ARG A 192 56.56 -13.83 -25.81
CA ARG A 192 57.50 -14.84 -25.32
C ARG A 192 58.25 -15.40 -26.53
N GLU A 193 59.56 -15.21 -26.56
CA GLU A 193 60.41 -16.01 -27.45
C GLU A 193 60.17 -17.50 -27.15
N THR A 194 60.04 -18.31 -28.20
CA THR A 194 59.87 -19.75 -28.06
C THR A 194 61.21 -20.44 -27.76
N ILE A 195 61.78 -20.13 -26.59
CA ILE A 195 62.92 -20.84 -26.01
C ILE A 195 62.56 -22.33 -26.00
N GLY A 196 63.37 -23.12 -26.73
CA GLY A 196 62.88 -24.29 -27.47
C GLY A 196 61.90 -25.21 -26.74
N ASP A 197 60.76 -25.45 -27.39
CA ASP A 197 59.54 -26.22 -27.02
C ASP A 197 59.75 -27.75 -26.78
N ARG A 198 60.96 -28.08 -26.29
CA ARG A 198 61.52 -29.42 -26.07
C ARG A 198 62.05 -29.61 -24.63
N ARG A 199 62.04 -28.59 -23.77
CA ARG A 199 62.72 -28.60 -22.45
C ARG A 199 61.81 -28.63 -21.23
N MET A 200 60.50 -28.38 -21.35
CA MET A 200 59.54 -28.67 -20.29
C MET A 200 58.85 -30.03 -20.57
N PRO A 201 58.39 -30.76 -19.56
CA PRO A 201 57.70 -32.03 -19.76
C PRO A 201 56.46 -31.85 -20.64
N LYS A 202 56.14 -32.84 -21.47
CA LYS A 202 54.96 -32.77 -22.35
C LYS A 202 53.68 -32.40 -21.60
N TRP A 203 53.43 -32.94 -20.40
CA TRP A 203 52.25 -32.59 -19.60
C TRP A 203 52.14 -31.11 -19.27
N TYR A 204 53.25 -30.40 -19.09
CA TYR A 204 53.27 -28.98 -18.74
C TYR A 204 52.94 -28.14 -19.98
N HIS A 205 53.48 -28.51 -21.15
CA HIS A 205 53.06 -27.92 -22.42
C HIS A 205 51.58 -28.18 -22.71
N ASP A 206 51.05 -29.38 -22.41
CA ASP A 206 49.62 -29.68 -22.55
C ASP A 206 48.78 -28.81 -21.58
N GLU A 207 49.16 -28.70 -20.30
CA GLU A 207 48.46 -27.91 -19.28
C GLU A 207 48.52 -26.39 -19.57
N VAL A 208 49.68 -25.85 -19.98
CA VAL A 208 49.82 -24.44 -20.40
C VAL A 208 49.13 -24.19 -21.76
N LYS A 209 48.87 -25.21 -22.57
CA LYS A 209 48.07 -25.12 -23.80
C LYS A 209 46.56 -25.30 -23.56
N GLU A 210 46.16 -25.82 -22.42
CA GLU A 210 44.78 -25.86 -21.91
C GLU A 210 44.45 -24.55 -21.18
N LEU A 211 45.32 -24.08 -20.28
CA LEU A 211 45.19 -22.81 -19.54
C LEU A 211 45.49 -21.58 -20.41
N GLY A 212 46.68 -21.54 -21.02
CA GLY A 212 47.20 -20.40 -21.78
C GLY A 212 46.51 -20.13 -23.12
N LYS A 213 45.55 -20.97 -23.54
CA LYS A 213 44.58 -20.61 -24.59
C LYS A 213 43.64 -19.48 -24.16
N GLY A 214 43.48 -19.26 -22.86
CA GLY A 214 42.90 -18.05 -22.26
C GLY A 214 43.95 -17.11 -21.66
N GLY A 215 45.23 -17.21 -22.08
CA GLY A 215 46.34 -16.43 -21.53
C GLY A 215 46.25 -14.93 -21.82
N ASN A 216 45.61 -14.56 -22.93
CA ASN A 216 44.92 -13.28 -23.00
C ASN A 216 43.60 -13.46 -22.25
N GLY A 217 43.53 -12.98 -21.01
CA GLY A 217 42.27 -12.89 -20.28
C GLY A 217 41.24 -12.12 -21.13
N PRO A 218 39.95 -12.46 -21.06
CA PRO A 218 38.92 -11.76 -21.81
C PRO A 218 38.96 -10.28 -21.41
N ALA A 219 39.01 -9.40 -22.40
CA ALA A 219 39.05 -7.97 -22.15
C ALA A 219 37.88 -7.53 -21.24
N PRO A 220 38.10 -6.57 -20.32
CA PRO A 220 37.00 -6.03 -19.50
C PRO A 220 35.89 -5.55 -20.42
N GLY A 221 34.67 -6.02 -20.16
CA GLY A 221 33.58 -5.98 -21.13
C GLY A 221 32.33 -6.64 -20.59
N ASN A 222 31.23 -6.52 -21.35
CA ASN A 222 29.89 -6.88 -20.89
C ASN A 222 29.82 -8.36 -20.43
N PRO A 223 29.48 -8.63 -19.16
CA PRO A 223 29.19 -9.99 -18.74
C PRO A 223 27.91 -10.46 -19.43
N GLU A 224 28.02 -11.51 -20.24
CA GLU A 224 26.90 -12.15 -20.97
C GLU A 224 25.70 -12.43 -20.06
N HIS A 225 25.99 -12.71 -18.79
CA HIS A 225 25.01 -13.03 -17.77
C HIS A 225 24.19 -11.82 -17.28
N PHE A 226 24.75 -10.60 -17.35
CA PHE A 226 24.01 -9.34 -17.15
C PHE A 226 23.22 -8.93 -18.40
N GLU A 227 23.74 -9.19 -19.60
CA GLU A 227 22.97 -9.01 -20.84
C GLU A 227 21.75 -9.94 -20.90
N LEU A 228 21.92 -11.20 -20.46
CA LEU A 228 20.80 -12.14 -20.31
C LEU A 228 19.77 -11.70 -19.28
N TYR A 229 20.17 -10.97 -18.23
CA TYR A 229 19.25 -10.43 -17.22
C TYR A 229 18.56 -9.13 -17.67
N ARG A 230 19.28 -8.20 -18.32
CA ARG A 230 18.68 -7.00 -18.95
C ARG A 230 17.66 -7.39 -20.03
N GLY A 231 18.02 -8.33 -20.90
CA GLY A 231 17.13 -8.93 -21.91
C GLY A 231 16.01 -9.82 -21.35
N LEU A 232 15.89 -9.93 -20.02
CA LEU A 232 14.76 -10.50 -19.30
C LEU A 232 13.93 -9.40 -18.63
N GLN A 233 14.57 -8.39 -18.01
CA GLN A 233 13.89 -7.18 -17.50
C GLN A 233 13.09 -6.46 -18.60
N ASP A 234 13.51 -6.58 -19.87
CA ASP A 234 12.74 -6.26 -21.09
C ASP A 234 11.26 -6.69 -21.05
N GLU A 235 10.92 -7.78 -20.34
CA GLU A 235 9.54 -8.28 -20.27
C GLU A 235 8.68 -7.61 -19.19
N TRP A 236 9.26 -6.88 -18.23
CA TRP A 236 8.51 -6.25 -17.13
C TRP A 236 8.83 -4.78 -16.79
N TRP A 237 9.96 -4.20 -17.22
CA TRP A 237 10.34 -2.82 -16.83
C TRP A 237 9.22 -1.79 -17.08
N ALA A 238 8.49 -1.92 -18.20
CA ALA A 238 7.40 -1.02 -18.53
C ALA A 238 6.25 -1.09 -17.51
N HIS A 239 5.94 -2.29 -17.00
CA HIS A 239 4.92 -2.48 -15.97
C HIS A 239 5.35 -1.85 -14.64
N ASP A 240 6.63 -2.00 -14.27
CA ASP A 240 7.25 -1.40 -13.08
C ASP A 240 7.22 0.15 -13.13
N VAL A 241 7.62 0.72 -14.27
CA VAL A 241 7.60 2.17 -14.54
C VAL A 241 6.18 2.73 -14.49
N TYR A 242 5.23 2.13 -15.22
CA TYR A 242 3.87 2.66 -15.29
C TYR A 242 3.02 2.34 -14.05
N SER A 243 3.39 1.38 -13.19
CA SER A 243 2.77 1.27 -11.86
C SER A 243 3.23 2.42 -10.95
N ARG A 244 4.52 2.78 -10.92
CA ARG A 244 5.00 3.95 -10.15
C ARG A 244 4.34 5.25 -10.60
N ILE A 245 4.26 5.50 -11.90
CA ILE A 245 3.58 6.69 -12.46
C ILE A 245 2.07 6.64 -12.17
N GLY A 246 1.46 5.46 -12.24
CA GLY A 246 0.06 5.26 -11.90
C GLY A 246 -0.28 5.54 -10.43
N VAL A 247 0.60 5.19 -9.48
CA VAL A 247 0.47 5.54 -8.05
C VAL A 247 0.45 7.06 -7.89
N LEU A 248 1.35 7.80 -8.55
CA LEU A 248 1.35 9.27 -8.52
C LEU A 248 0.04 9.85 -9.07
N TYR A 249 -0.46 9.32 -10.20
CA TYR A 249 -1.62 9.89 -10.89
C TYR A 249 -2.91 9.59 -10.12
N PHE A 250 -2.98 8.40 -9.51
CA PHE A 250 -3.97 8.08 -8.48
C PHE A 250 -3.92 9.09 -7.32
N MET A 251 -2.76 9.27 -6.68
CA MET A 251 -2.61 10.15 -5.50
C MET A 251 -2.96 11.61 -5.83
N SER A 252 -2.57 12.12 -7.00
CA SER A 252 -2.90 13.47 -7.45
C SER A 252 -4.41 13.71 -7.52
N HIS A 253 -5.16 12.79 -8.13
CA HIS A 253 -6.61 12.90 -8.23
C HIS A 253 -7.32 12.56 -6.90
N TRP A 254 -6.79 11.61 -6.12
CA TRP A 254 -7.34 11.24 -4.81
C TRP A 254 -7.19 12.35 -3.77
N LEU A 255 -6.02 12.98 -3.64
CA LEU A 255 -5.80 14.11 -2.72
C LEU A 255 -6.67 15.32 -3.09
N THR A 256 -6.83 15.61 -4.39
CA THR A 256 -7.80 16.59 -4.88
C THR A 256 -9.20 16.21 -4.40
N SER A 257 -9.65 14.97 -4.67
CA SER A 257 -10.99 14.49 -4.31
C SER A 257 -11.25 14.54 -2.80
N ALA A 258 -10.28 14.11 -1.99
CA ALA A 258 -10.34 14.12 -0.53
C ALA A 258 -10.44 15.55 0.01
N SER A 259 -9.65 16.50 -0.54
CA SER A 259 -9.77 17.92 -0.18
C SER A 259 -11.15 18.48 -0.48
N LEU A 260 -11.69 18.21 -1.68
CA LEU A 260 -13.02 18.68 -2.07
C LEU A 260 -14.11 18.03 -1.19
N TYR A 261 -13.97 16.76 -0.83
CA TYR A 261 -14.88 16.05 0.06
C TYR A 261 -14.86 16.60 1.50
N SER A 262 -13.68 16.69 2.12
CA SER A 262 -13.52 17.14 3.50
C SER A 262 -13.98 18.58 3.67
N MET A 263 -13.64 19.50 2.74
CA MET A 263 -14.11 20.88 2.84
C MET A 263 -15.64 20.96 2.66
N CYS A 264 -16.25 20.15 1.77
CA CYS A 264 -17.70 20.11 1.61
C CYS A 264 -18.39 19.70 2.91
N HIS A 265 -18.00 18.56 3.49
CA HIS A 265 -18.58 18.06 4.75
C HIS A 265 -18.45 19.09 5.89
N ILE A 266 -17.30 19.76 6.03
CA ILE A 266 -17.11 20.81 7.03
C ILE A 266 -18.01 22.04 6.76
N PHE A 267 -18.25 22.43 5.51
CA PHE A 267 -19.21 23.51 5.17
C PHE A 267 -20.67 23.10 5.36
N THR A 268 -21.09 21.96 4.83
CA THR A 268 -22.49 21.50 4.81
C THR A 268 -22.99 21.13 6.20
N GLU A 269 -22.11 20.53 7.02
CA GLU A 269 -22.48 19.80 8.24
C GLU A 269 -22.01 20.54 9.50
N LEU A 270 -20.71 20.86 9.57
CA LEU A 270 -20.13 21.58 10.72
C LEU A 270 -20.30 23.11 10.62
N ARG A 271 -20.56 23.64 9.41
CA ARG A 271 -20.72 25.09 9.11
C ARG A 271 -19.50 25.94 9.49
N CYS A 272 -18.33 25.33 9.58
CA CYS A 272 -17.11 25.91 10.15
C CYS A 272 -16.11 26.32 9.05
N ILE A 273 -16.12 27.60 8.66
CA ILE A 273 -15.30 28.14 7.55
C ILE A 273 -13.80 27.88 7.77
N TRP A 274 -13.22 28.28 8.91
CA TRP A 274 -11.77 28.21 9.11
C TRP A 274 -11.21 26.77 9.08
N PRO A 275 -11.81 25.76 9.74
CA PRO A 275 -11.42 24.37 9.56
C PRO A 275 -11.50 23.86 8.11
N ALA A 276 -12.44 24.35 7.29
CA ALA A 276 -12.52 23.98 5.88
C ALA A 276 -11.32 24.51 5.08
N TYR A 277 -10.83 25.72 5.38
CA TYR A 277 -9.56 26.23 4.82
C TYR A 277 -8.35 25.45 5.35
N THR A 278 -8.30 25.12 6.64
CA THR A 278 -7.18 24.38 7.24
C THR A 278 -7.03 22.98 6.64
N VAL A 279 -8.11 22.20 6.53
CA VAL A 279 -8.04 20.87 5.91
C VAL A 279 -7.67 20.95 4.43
N THR A 280 -8.17 21.98 3.72
CA THR A 280 -7.81 22.25 2.33
C THR A 280 -6.33 22.55 2.20
N ALA A 281 -5.77 23.39 3.07
CA ALA A 281 -4.34 23.70 3.10
C ALA A 281 -3.47 22.44 3.30
N CYS A 282 -3.86 21.54 4.20
CA CYS A 282 -3.15 20.27 4.41
C CYS A 282 -3.11 19.41 3.14
N PHE A 283 -4.23 19.21 2.45
CA PHE A 283 -4.28 18.45 1.21
C PHE A 283 -3.55 19.13 0.05
N VAL A 284 -3.67 20.45 -0.09
CA VAL A 284 -2.95 21.25 -1.10
C VAL A 284 -1.44 21.12 -0.93
N LEU A 285 -0.95 21.22 0.32
CA LEU A 285 0.48 21.08 0.63
C LEU A 285 0.98 19.66 0.40
N ALA A 286 0.22 18.63 0.80
CA ALA A 286 0.57 17.23 0.55
C ALA A 286 0.62 16.90 -0.95
N HIS A 287 -0.39 17.36 -1.72
CA HIS A 287 -0.45 17.18 -3.18
C HIS A 287 0.73 17.88 -3.85
N ARG A 288 1.01 19.13 -3.48
CA ARG A 288 2.16 19.88 -3.98
C ARG A 288 3.48 19.17 -3.64
N ALA A 289 3.66 18.69 -2.40
CA ALA A 289 4.88 18.02 -1.98
C ALA A 289 5.14 16.75 -2.81
N ILE A 290 4.12 15.92 -3.03
CA ILE A 290 4.23 14.71 -3.85
C ILE A 290 4.57 15.06 -5.31
N LEU A 291 3.91 16.06 -5.91
CA LEU A 291 4.28 16.51 -7.26
C LEU A 291 5.71 17.07 -7.33
N GLN A 292 6.21 17.73 -6.28
CA GLN A 292 7.59 18.23 -6.22
C GLN A 292 8.64 17.13 -5.98
N LEU A 293 8.28 16.01 -5.35
CA LEU A 293 9.14 14.86 -5.14
C LEU A 293 9.26 13.99 -6.40
N ASP A 294 8.13 13.70 -7.08
CA ASP A 294 8.13 12.77 -8.21
C ASP A 294 8.34 13.43 -9.59
N ILE A 295 8.02 14.73 -9.79
CA ILE A 295 8.15 15.39 -11.10
C ILE A 295 9.45 16.18 -11.22
N VAL A 296 10.43 15.56 -11.86
CA VAL A 296 11.76 16.11 -12.13
C VAL A 296 11.68 17.28 -13.12
N ASN A 297 11.72 18.50 -12.58
CA ASN A 297 11.71 19.76 -13.33
C ASN A 297 13.11 20.11 -13.90
N LYS A 298 13.81 19.14 -14.50
CA LYS A 298 15.09 19.40 -15.21
C LYS A 298 14.83 20.29 -16.43
N LYS A 299 15.61 21.37 -16.59
CA LYS A 299 15.58 22.29 -17.75
C LYS A 299 16.09 21.68 -19.07
N VAL A 300 16.39 20.38 -19.07
CA VAL A 300 17.18 19.68 -20.09
C VAL A 300 16.43 19.64 -21.43
N ASP A 301 17.12 20.07 -22.48
CA ASP A 301 16.87 19.86 -23.91
C ASP A 301 15.47 20.20 -24.43
N GLY A 302 14.77 21.13 -23.77
CA GLY A 302 13.48 21.66 -24.23
C GLY A 302 12.36 20.61 -24.32
N ALA A 303 12.50 19.48 -23.63
CA ALA A 303 11.62 18.31 -23.73
C ALA A 303 10.20 18.51 -23.17
N THR A 304 9.96 19.62 -22.46
CA THR A 304 8.71 19.98 -21.77
C THR A 304 8.26 21.40 -22.16
N LYS A 305 7.87 21.60 -23.43
CA LYS A 305 7.38 22.89 -23.98
C LYS A 305 6.00 23.33 -23.47
N GLY A 306 5.58 22.86 -22.29
CA GLY A 306 4.27 23.12 -21.70
C GLY A 306 4.31 24.12 -20.55
N VAL A 307 3.15 24.73 -20.26
CA VAL A 307 2.93 25.44 -18.99
C VAL A 307 3.11 24.44 -17.84
N PRO A 308 3.80 24.79 -16.73
CA PRO A 308 4.04 23.86 -15.63
C PRO A 308 2.80 23.75 -14.72
N VAL A 309 1.73 23.14 -15.24
CA VAL A 309 0.43 22.99 -14.56
C VAL A 309 0.56 22.22 -13.23
N GLU A 310 1.55 21.33 -13.11
CA GLU A 310 1.94 20.66 -11.87
C GLU A 310 2.19 21.62 -10.68
N LYS A 311 2.55 22.89 -10.94
CA LYS A 311 2.76 23.91 -9.90
C LYS A 311 1.48 24.65 -9.51
N VAL A 312 0.42 24.51 -10.30
CA VAL A 312 -0.85 25.25 -10.19
C VAL A 312 -2.00 24.36 -9.76
N VAL A 313 -2.09 23.12 -10.25
CA VAL A 313 -3.19 22.19 -9.95
C VAL A 313 -3.41 21.92 -8.45
N PRO A 314 -2.39 21.86 -7.56
CA PRO A 314 -2.64 21.67 -6.14
C PRO A 314 -3.47 22.79 -5.51
N PHE A 315 -3.52 23.99 -6.10
CA PHE A 315 -4.31 25.11 -5.60
C PHE A 315 -5.78 25.09 -6.03
N VAL A 316 -6.22 24.14 -6.88
CA VAL A 316 -7.63 24.06 -7.32
C VAL A 316 -8.60 23.93 -6.13
N PRO A 317 -8.36 23.09 -5.11
CA PRO A 317 -9.18 23.07 -3.89
C PRO A 317 -9.28 24.43 -3.17
N PHE A 318 -8.25 25.29 -3.20
CA PHE A 318 -8.35 26.65 -2.64
C PHE A 318 -9.29 27.55 -3.46
N LEU A 319 -9.29 27.45 -4.80
CA LEU A 319 -10.28 28.17 -5.61
C LEU A 319 -11.70 27.72 -5.27
N CYS A 320 -11.88 26.41 -5.04
CA CYS A 320 -13.16 25.85 -4.65
C CYS A 320 -13.59 26.22 -3.22
N VAL A 321 -12.68 26.28 -2.25
CA VAL A 321 -12.99 26.67 -0.85
C VAL A 321 -13.37 28.15 -0.76
N VAL A 322 -12.75 29.01 -1.57
CA VAL A 322 -13.16 30.42 -1.73
C VAL A 322 -14.55 30.52 -2.39
N GLY A 323 -14.80 29.77 -3.46
CA GLY A 323 -16.12 29.69 -4.11
C GLY A 323 -17.22 29.27 -3.13
N MET A 324 -17.00 28.21 -2.36
CA MET A 324 -17.90 27.75 -1.29
C MET A 324 -18.14 28.81 -0.20
N THR A 325 -17.11 29.59 0.16
CA THR A 325 -17.25 30.67 1.15
C THR A 325 -18.22 31.76 0.68
N VAL A 326 -18.12 32.16 -0.60
CA VAL A 326 -19.04 33.15 -1.18
C VAL A 326 -20.45 32.58 -1.31
N ASP A 327 -20.58 31.33 -1.77
CA ASP A 327 -21.86 30.67 -1.97
C ASP A 327 -22.66 30.50 -0.66
N TYR A 328 -22.00 30.09 0.42
CA TYR A 328 -22.63 29.92 1.73
C TYR A 328 -22.95 31.24 2.45
N SER A 329 -22.11 32.28 2.28
CA SER A 329 -22.24 33.52 3.06
C SER A 329 -23.42 34.42 2.66
N VAL A 330 -23.88 34.36 1.40
CA VAL A 330 -24.84 35.35 0.89
C VAL A 330 -26.28 34.85 0.90
N LEU A 331 -27.03 35.17 1.97
CA LEU A 331 -28.43 35.69 1.92
C LEU A 331 -29.24 35.31 0.67
N SER A 332 -29.23 36.25 -0.27
CA SER A 332 -29.73 36.15 -1.64
C SER A 332 -28.56 36.57 -2.56
N PRO A 333 -27.96 35.64 -3.33
CA PRO A 333 -26.72 35.94 -4.04
C PRO A 333 -26.92 37.05 -5.08
N ALA A 334 -26.22 38.17 -4.89
CA ALA A 334 -26.14 39.22 -5.89
C ALA A 334 -25.53 38.63 -7.18
N TRP A 335 -25.98 39.11 -8.34
CA TRP A 335 -25.53 38.60 -9.65
C TRP A 335 -23.99 38.63 -9.80
N THR A 336 -23.33 39.60 -9.17
CA THR A 336 -21.86 39.73 -9.10
C THR A 336 -21.21 38.57 -8.34
N ALA A 337 -21.77 38.17 -7.20
CA ALA A 337 -21.28 37.05 -6.40
C ALA A 337 -21.47 35.71 -7.13
N GLN A 338 -22.64 35.52 -7.76
CA GLN A 338 -22.92 34.34 -8.57
C GLN A 338 -21.99 34.25 -9.80
N ALA A 339 -21.76 35.37 -10.50
CA ALA A 339 -20.80 35.45 -11.61
C ALA A 339 -19.36 35.16 -11.15
N PHE A 340 -18.95 35.63 -9.97
CA PHE A 340 -17.65 35.34 -9.39
C PHE A 340 -17.47 33.85 -9.04
N ILE A 341 -18.48 33.21 -8.43
CA ILE A 341 -18.48 31.76 -8.17
C ILE A 341 -18.35 30.98 -9.49
N TYR A 342 -19.10 31.36 -10.52
CA TYR A 342 -18.99 30.71 -11.83
C TYR A 342 -17.61 30.91 -12.46
N ALA A 343 -17.03 32.11 -12.39
CA ALA A 343 -15.67 32.38 -12.88
C ALA A 343 -14.62 31.50 -12.16
N LEU A 344 -14.66 31.42 -10.82
CA LEU A 344 -13.80 30.53 -10.05
C LEU A 344 -13.99 29.06 -10.44
N SER A 345 -15.24 28.61 -10.63
CA SER A 345 -15.53 27.24 -11.05
C SER A 345 -14.92 26.93 -12.43
N TRP A 346 -15.04 27.84 -13.41
CA TRP A 346 -14.46 27.66 -14.74
C TRP A 346 -12.94 27.66 -14.72
N VAL A 347 -12.30 28.50 -13.92
CA VAL A 347 -10.84 28.46 -13.71
C VAL A 347 -10.41 27.12 -13.10
N ALA A 348 -11.16 26.59 -12.11
CA ALA A 348 -10.91 25.27 -11.55
C ALA A 348 -11.04 24.13 -12.59
N TYR A 349 -12.09 24.14 -13.42
CA TYR A 349 -12.27 23.18 -14.52
C TYR A 349 -11.13 23.27 -15.55
N VAL A 350 -10.75 24.48 -15.99
CA VAL A 350 -9.69 24.69 -16.97
C VAL A 350 -8.32 24.24 -16.44
N ILE A 351 -8.00 24.50 -15.17
CA ILE A 351 -6.75 24.01 -14.56
C ILE A 351 -6.72 22.48 -14.49
N GLN A 352 -7.83 21.82 -14.13
CA GLN A 352 -7.91 20.35 -14.08
C GLN A 352 -7.87 19.69 -15.47
N PHE A 353 -8.50 20.30 -16.47
CA PHE A 353 -8.40 19.85 -17.87
C PHE A 353 -6.98 20.03 -18.43
N ALA A 354 -6.35 21.18 -18.17
CA ALA A 354 -4.95 21.42 -18.51
C ALA A 354 -4.02 20.44 -17.77
N TRP A 355 -4.37 20.03 -16.54
CA TRP A 355 -3.64 19.00 -15.81
C TRP A 355 -3.79 17.63 -16.46
N ALA A 356 -4.99 17.22 -16.89
CA ALA A 356 -5.20 15.97 -17.63
C ALA A 356 -4.37 15.91 -18.93
N ILE A 357 -4.26 17.02 -19.66
CA ILE A 357 -3.37 17.14 -20.83
C ILE A 357 -1.89 17.05 -20.40
N ARG A 358 -1.50 17.71 -19.32
CA ARG A 358 -0.12 17.70 -18.80
C ARG A 358 0.30 16.29 -18.33
N LEU A 359 -0.58 15.52 -17.70
CA LEU A 359 -0.36 14.12 -17.35
C LEU A 359 -0.02 13.27 -18.60
N TYR A 360 -0.61 13.56 -19.76
CA TYR A 360 -0.29 12.88 -21.02
C TYR A 360 1.15 13.14 -21.49
N ASP A 361 1.62 14.40 -21.47
CA ASP A 361 3.01 14.74 -21.84
C ASP A 361 4.04 14.23 -20.81
N LEU A 362 3.71 14.29 -19.51
CA LEU A 362 4.58 13.79 -18.44
C LEU A 362 4.77 12.27 -18.51
N ALA A 363 3.72 11.50 -18.82
CA ALA A 363 3.78 10.04 -18.97
C ALA A 363 4.26 9.55 -20.35
N ALA A 364 4.42 10.45 -21.33
CA ALA A 364 4.83 10.09 -22.68
C ALA A 364 6.28 9.56 -22.67
N PRO A 365 6.52 8.31 -23.09
CA PRO A 365 7.85 7.72 -23.14
C PRO A 365 8.64 8.35 -24.29
N LYS A 366 9.87 8.81 -24.02
CA LYS A 366 10.73 9.46 -25.02
C LYS A 366 12.01 8.62 -25.18
N ALA A 367 12.46 8.43 -26.42
CA ALA A 367 13.71 7.73 -26.69
C ALA A 367 14.88 8.56 -26.16
N GLN A 368 15.88 7.91 -25.56
CA GLN A 368 17.02 8.58 -24.93
C GLN A 368 18.14 8.74 -25.97
N LEU A 369 18.74 9.93 -26.05
CA LEU A 369 19.74 10.28 -27.08
C LEU A 369 21.18 9.98 -26.64
N ALA A 370 21.41 9.80 -25.34
CA ALA A 370 22.71 9.55 -24.74
C ALA A 370 22.59 8.50 -23.64
N GLU A 371 23.69 7.80 -23.38
CA GLU A 371 23.80 6.85 -22.27
C GLU A 371 24.05 7.59 -20.96
N ARG A 372 23.26 7.27 -19.92
CA ARG A 372 23.49 7.78 -18.57
C ARG A 372 24.72 7.08 -18.00
N GLU A 373 25.66 7.87 -17.49
CA GLU A 373 26.81 7.36 -16.74
C GLU A 373 26.33 6.53 -15.53
N GLU A 374 26.94 5.37 -15.32
CA GLU A 374 26.55 4.44 -14.26
C GLU A 374 27.19 4.86 -12.92
N VAL A 375 26.56 5.84 -12.26
CA VAL A 375 27.02 6.38 -10.97
C VAL A 375 26.43 5.57 -9.81
N PRO A 376 27.24 4.96 -8.92
CA PRO A 376 26.75 4.21 -7.76
C PRO A 376 25.74 4.99 -6.91
N GLY A 377 24.61 4.36 -6.59
CA GLY A 377 23.51 4.96 -5.83
C GLY A 377 22.53 5.81 -6.66
N GLN A 378 22.78 6.05 -7.95
CA GLN A 378 21.78 6.60 -8.87
C GLN A 378 21.00 5.49 -9.58
N ALA A 379 19.76 5.79 -10.00
CA ALA A 379 18.99 4.89 -10.86
C ALA A 379 19.59 4.85 -12.28
N TRP A 380 19.86 3.63 -12.77
CA TRP A 380 20.44 3.37 -14.08
C TRP A 380 19.63 2.35 -14.89
N TRP A 381 19.56 2.59 -16.20
CA TRP A 381 18.80 1.81 -17.18
C TRP A 381 19.45 1.87 -18.57
N PRO A 382 19.22 0.88 -19.45
CA PRO A 382 19.66 0.93 -20.83
C PRO A 382 18.98 2.04 -21.65
N VAL A 383 19.71 2.62 -22.62
CA VAL A 383 19.23 3.68 -23.54
C VAL A 383 18.06 3.20 -24.39
N GLU A 384 18.03 1.90 -24.67
CA GLU A 384 17.02 1.19 -25.45
C GLU A 384 15.63 1.18 -24.79
N TRP A 385 15.51 1.56 -23.50
CA TRP A 385 14.25 1.68 -22.80
C TRP A 385 13.70 3.12 -22.89
N PRO A 386 12.63 3.36 -23.67
CA PRO A 386 12.03 4.68 -23.80
C PRO A 386 11.22 5.00 -22.52
N LEU A 387 11.84 5.76 -21.62
CA LEU A 387 11.25 6.18 -20.35
C LEU A 387 10.61 7.58 -20.47
N PRO A 388 9.57 7.90 -19.67
CA PRO A 388 9.07 9.27 -19.58
C PRO A 388 10.06 10.13 -18.78
N PRO A 389 10.61 11.22 -19.34
CA PRO A 389 11.76 11.93 -18.76
C PRO A 389 11.43 12.61 -17.43
N ALA A 390 10.16 12.96 -17.20
CA ALA A 390 9.69 13.64 -16.00
C ALA A 390 9.86 12.83 -14.71
N PHE A 391 10.01 11.50 -14.80
CA PHE A 391 10.05 10.59 -13.65
C PHE A 391 11.43 9.95 -13.44
N GLN A 392 12.45 10.36 -14.19
CA GLN A 392 13.77 9.70 -14.23
C GLN A 392 14.45 9.52 -12.87
N ASP A 393 14.34 10.48 -11.94
CA ASP A 393 14.95 10.35 -10.61
C ASP A 393 13.99 9.77 -9.55
N ALA A 394 12.70 9.58 -9.91
CA ALA A 394 11.65 8.98 -9.08
C ALA A 394 11.40 7.49 -9.40
N LEU A 395 12.06 6.96 -10.44
CA LEU A 395 11.99 5.57 -10.85
C LEU A 395 13.08 4.77 -10.16
N TYR A 396 12.71 4.08 -9.07
CA TYR A 396 13.56 3.12 -8.34
C TYR A 396 13.79 1.84 -9.16
N MET A 397 14.51 1.96 -10.27
CA MET A 397 14.86 0.89 -11.19
C MET A 397 16.35 0.58 -11.06
N VAL A 398 16.64 -0.68 -10.73
CA VAL A 398 18.00 -1.24 -10.74
C VAL A 398 18.04 -2.24 -11.89
N SER A 399 18.93 -2.01 -12.84
CA SER A 399 19.24 -2.94 -13.92
C SER A 399 20.73 -3.28 -13.88
N ALA A 400 21.09 -4.48 -14.37
CA ALA A 400 22.46 -4.98 -14.20
C ALA A 400 23.46 -4.22 -15.08
N PRO A 401 24.67 -3.92 -14.58
CA PRO A 401 25.64 -3.04 -15.24
C PRO A 401 25.93 -3.38 -16.69
N LYS A 402 26.34 -2.38 -17.45
CA LYS A 402 26.72 -2.58 -18.86
C LYS A 402 28.02 -3.39 -18.96
N SER A 403 29.06 -2.92 -18.28
CA SER A 403 30.41 -3.45 -18.24
C SER A 403 30.90 -3.52 -16.79
N VAL A 404 31.88 -4.38 -16.51
CA VAL A 404 32.57 -4.45 -15.22
C VAL A 404 34.08 -4.51 -15.49
N ASP A 405 34.88 -3.84 -14.67
CA ASP A 405 36.35 -3.83 -14.79
C ASP A 405 36.99 -5.20 -14.55
N GLN A 406 36.28 -6.09 -13.86
CA GLN A 406 36.72 -7.45 -13.56
C GLN A 406 36.21 -8.44 -14.64
N PRO A 407 37.08 -9.30 -15.19
CA PRO A 407 36.68 -10.31 -16.18
C PRO A 407 35.74 -11.35 -15.56
N CYS A 408 34.71 -11.75 -16.30
CA CYS A 408 33.82 -12.80 -15.84
C CYS A 408 34.47 -14.18 -16.01
N LEU A 409 34.81 -14.83 -14.90
CA LEU A 409 35.37 -16.21 -14.90
C LEU A 409 34.55 -17.24 -15.70
N GLN A 410 33.22 -17.08 -15.88
CA GLN A 410 32.46 -17.91 -16.83
C GLN A 410 32.81 -17.65 -18.30
N GLN A 411 33.09 -16.40 -18.69
CA GLN A 411 33.61 -16.06 -20.02
C GLN A 411 35.04 -16.57 -20.19
N GLU A 412 35.88 -16.55 -19.14
CA GLU A 412 37.21 -17.20 -19.15
C GLU A 412 37.11 -18.70 -19.41
N MET A 413 36.24 -19.41 -18.66
CA MET A 413 35.99 -20.85 -18.86
C MET A 413 35.35 -21.20 -20.21
N LYS A 414 34.70 -20.24 -20.89
CA LYS A 414 34.25 -20.39 -22.28
C LYS A 414 35.41 -20.14 -23.25
N ALA A 415 36.19 -19.08 -23.09
CA ALA A 415 37.33 -18.75 -23.93
C ALA A 415 38.40 -19.86 -23.93
N ALA A 416 38.66 -20.49 -22.78
CA ALA A 416 39.55 -21.65 -22.65
C ALA A 416 39.15 -22.85 -23.54
N LYS A 417 37.87 -22.98 -23.92
CA LYS A 417 37.38 -24.02 -24.85
C LYS A 417 37.69 -23.71 -26.32
N GLY A 418 38.27 -22.54 -26.62
CA GLY A 418 38.80 -22.15 -27.92
C GLY A 418 37.89 -21.23 -28.72
N LYS A 419 38.46 -20.61 -29.76
CA LYS A 419 37.87 -19.47 -30.50
C LYS A 419 36.43 -19.69 -31.02
N ALA A 420 36.05 -20.92 -31.36
CA ALA A 420 34.69 -21.25 -31.82
C ALA A 420 33.60 -21.10 -30.73
N ALA A 421 33.99 -20.99 -29.45
CA ALA A 421 33.10 -20.70 -28.33
C ALA A 421 33.14 -19.22 -27.89
N HIS A 422 33.87 -18.36 -28.62
CA HIS A 422 34.13 -16.97 -28.23
C HIS A 422 33.32 -15.93 -29.03
N GLU A 423 32.54 -16.35 -30.03
CA GLU A 423 31.28 -15.66 -30.28
C GLU A 423 30.39 -15.87 -29.04
N VAL A 424 30.52 -14.95 -28.07
CA VAL A 424 29.44 -14.68 -27.12
C VAL A 424 28.19 -14.51 -27.97
N PRO A 425 27.13 -15.29 -27.74
CA PRO A 425 25.92 -15.14 -28.52
C PRO A 425 25.36 -13.75 -28.22
N GLN A 426 25.65 -12.78 -29.10
CA GLN A 426 24.93 -11.53 -29.21
C GLN A 426 23.49 -11.92 -29.57
N LYS A 427 22.73 -12.23 -28.52
CA LYS A 427 21.37 -12.78 -28.53
C LYS A 427 20.43 -11.64 -28.91
N LYS A 428 20.59 -11.21 -30.18
CA LYS A 428 20.18 -9.93 -30.78
C LYS A 428 19.12 -9.24 -29.93
N ALA A 429 19.57 -8.37 -29.03
CA ALA A 429 18.74 -7.68 -28.03
C ALA A 429 17.44 -7.24 -28.72
N ARG A 430 16.33 -7.76 -28.19
CA ARG A 430 15.21 -8.30 -28.99
C ARG A 430 14.83 -7.30 -30.09
N ARG A 431 15.26 -7.52 -31.34
CA ARG A 431 15.24 -6.46 -32.39
C ARG A 431 13.85 -5.92 -32.74
N ALA A 432 12.79 -6.60 -32.32
CA ALA A 432 11.46 -6.01 -32.26
C ALA A 432 11.37 -5.09 -31.03
N PRO A 433 11.16 -3.77 -31.18
CA PRO A 433 11.16 -2.83 -30.06
C PRO A 433 10.22 -3.30 -28.94
N PRO A 434 10.57 -3.08 -27.66
CA PRO A 434 9.86 -3.66 -26.52
C PRO A 434 8.36 -3.35 -26.63
N PRO A 435 7.47 -4.33 -26.42
CA PRO A 435 6.05 -4.17 -26.71
C PRO A 435 5.42 -3.16 -25.74
N MET A 436 5.34 -1.90 -26.17
CA MET A 436 4.74 -0.75 -25.46
C MET A 436 3.22 -0.87 -25.28
N LEU A 437 2.70 -2.08 -25.11
CA LEU A 437 1.31 -2.38 -24.76
C LEU A 437 0.93 -1.74 -23.41
N VAL A 438 1.84 -1.77 -22.43
CA VAL A 438 1.67 -1.11 -21.14
C VAL A 438 1.40 0.39 -21.32
N TRP A 439 2.25 1.08 -22.10
CA TRP A 439 2.02 2.48 -22.46
C TRP A 439 0.72 2.66 -23.25
N LYS A 440 0.37 1.79 -24.20
CA LYS A 440 -0.90 1.89 -24.93
C LYS A 440 -2.12 1.82 -24.00
N LEU A 441 -2.09 0.98 -22.97
CA LEU A 441 -3.13 0.87 -21.94
C LEU A 441 -3.16 2.12 -21.04
N PHE A 442 -2.00 2.54 -20.52
CA PHE A 442 -1.88 3.73 -19.65
C PHE A 442 -2.27 5.03 -20.38
N ARG A 443 -1.91 5.13 -21.67
CA ARG A 443 -2.34 6.19 -22.59
C ARG A 443 -3.84 6.14 -22.86
N GLY A 444 -4.44 4.95 -22.89
CA GLY A 444 -5.89 4.76 -22.95
C GLY A 444 -6.57 5.39 -21.74
N ALA A 445 -6.09 5.09 -20.53
CA ALA A 445 -6.57 5.72 -19.30
C ALA A 445 -6.45 7.26 -19.34
N LEU A 446 -5.29 7.80 -19.76
CA LEU A 446 -5.09 9.24 -19.92
C LEU A 446 -6.08 9.89 -20.91
N ILE A 447 -6.30 9.27 -22.07
CA ILE A 447 -7.27 9.75 -23.05
C ILE A 447 -8.69 9.70 -22.46
N THR A 448 -9.05 8.68 -21.69
CA THR A 448 -10.33 8.60 -20.97
C THR A 448 -10.49 9.74 -19.96
N THR A 449 -9.50 10.02 -19.10
CA THR A 449 -9.56 11.18 -18.18
C THR A 449 -9.69 12.51 -18.93
N ILE A 450 -8.93 12.73 -20.01
CA ILE A 450 -9.08 13.93 -20.86
C ILE A 450 -10.52 14.01 -21.42
N SER A 451 -11.08 12.89 -21.88
CA SER A 451 -12.44 12.81 -22.43
C SER A 451 -13.51 13.06 -21.38
N MET A 452 -13.31 12.58 -20.14
CA MET A 452 -14.18 12.89 -19.00
C MET A 452 -14.17 14.38 -18.66
N TRP A 453 -12.99 15.03 -18.69
CA TRP A 453 -12.88 16.48 -18.47
C TRP A 453 -13.56 17.29 -19.58
N VAL A 454 -13.43 16.90 -20.85
CA VAL A 454 -14.20 17.51 -21.95
C VAL A 454 -15.70 17.33 -21.74
N LEU A 455 -16.15 16.12 -21.39
CA LEU A 455 -17.56 15.81 -21.19
C LEU A 455 -18.18 16.63 -20.05
N ILE A 456 -17.54 16.71 -18.88
CA ILE A 456 -18.06 17.50 -17.75
C ILE A 456 -18.02 19.02 -18.05
N MET A 457 -17.02 19.51 -18.79
CA MET A 457 -16.97 20.91 -19.23
C MET A 457 -18.08 21.23 -20.25
N VAL A 458 -18.34 20.35 -21.22
CA VAL A 458 -19.46 20.52 -22.18
C VAL A 458 -20.80 20.46 -21.46
N GLY A 459 -20.97 19.52 -20.52
CA GLY A 459 -22.15 19.47 -19.64
C GLY A 459 -22.33 20.76 -18.85
N ARG A 460 -21.25 21.27 -18.23
CA ARG A 460 -21.31 22.50 -17.42
C ARG A 460 -21.55 23.76 -18.27
N ALA A 461 -21.06 23.81 -19.51
CA ALA A 461 -21.40 24.86 -20.47
C ALA A 461 -22.89 24.83 -20.84
N PHE A 462 -23.44 23.64 -21.10
CA PHE A 462 -24.87 23.47 -21.35
C PHE A 462 -25.71 23.89 -20.14
N GLU A 463 -25.35 23.46 -18.93
CA GLU A 463 -25.99 23.85 -17.67
C GLU A 463 -25.93 25.36 -17.42
N HIS A 464 -24.84 26.03 -17.82
CA HIS A 464 -24.71 27.47 -17.66
C HIS A 464 -25.59 28.27 -18.64
N VAL A 465 -25.71 27.81 -19.89
CA VAL A 465 -26.54 28.46 -20.92
C VAL A 465 -28.04 28.21 -20.71
N ASN A 466 -28.43 26.99 -20.35
CA ASN A 466 -29.84 26.61 -20.25
C ASN A 466 -30.38 26.67 -18.80
N GLY A 467 -29.49 26.67 -17.80
CA GLY A 467 -29.81 26.38 -16.41
C GLY A 467 -29.64 24.89 -16.09
N GLU A 468 -29.22 24.59 -14.86
CA GLU A 468 -28.62 23.32 -14.41
C GLU A 468 -29.53 22.07 -14.46
N ARG A 469 -30.73 22.16 -15.06
CA ARG A 469 -31.84 21.21 -14.85
C ARG A 469 -32.63 20.85 -16.11
N TRP A 470 -32.18 21.28 -17.31
CA TRP A 470 -32.90 21.02 -18.57
C TRP A 470 -32.60 19.66 -19.21
N LEU A 471 -31.41 19.08 -19.00
CA LEU A 471 -31.06 17.74 -19.52
C LEU A 471 -31.86 16.61 -18.84
N LEU A 472 -32.24 16.79 -17.58
CA LEU A 472 -33.05 15.85 -16.80
C LEU A 472 -34.50 16.36 -16.69
N LYS A 473 -35.14 16.61 -17.84
CA LYS A 473 -36.55 17.03 -17.94
C LYS A 473 -37.47 16.05 -17.18
N GLN A 474 -38.03 16.50 -16.06
CA GLN A 474 -39.13 15.82 -15.34
C GLN A 474 -40.49 16.44 -15.69
N GLU A 475 -40.72 16.76 -16.97
CA GLU A 475 -42.07 17.13 -17.43
C GLU A 475 -43.02 15.95 -17.21
N ASN A 476 -44.22 16.23 -16.72
CA ASN A 476 -45.26 15.25 -16.36
C ASN A 476 -44.94 14.29 -15.19
N ARG A 477 -43.94 14.54 -14.34
CA ARG A 477 -43.98 13.98 -12.96
C ARG A 477 -45.02 14.78 -12.15
N VAL A 478 -46.04 14.07 -11.67
CA VAL A 478 -47.17 14.65 -10.92
C VAL A 478 -46.67 15.30 -9.63
N GLU A 479 -47.00 16.58 -9.41
CA GLU A 479 -46.89 17.24 -8.12
C GLU A 479 -47.95 16.64 -7.16
N ARG A 480 -47.62 15.56 -6.44
CA ARG A 480 -48.39 15.11 -5.29
C ARG A 480 -47.87 15.80 -4.03
N TRP A 481 -48.66 16.71 -3.50
CA TRP A 481 -48.44 17.39 -2.23
C TRP A 481 -49.46 16.87 -1.19
N PRO A 482 -49.11 16.72 0.11
CA PRO A 482 -47.77 16.72 0.72
C PRO A 482 -47.21 15.30 0.94
N SER A 483 -45.87 15.22 1.08
CA SER A 483 -45.10 14.06 1.55
C SER A 483 -45.09 12.78 0.68
N HIS A 484 -44.00 12.01 0.81
CA HIS A 484 -43.78 10.69 0.20
C HIS A 484 -43.86 10.59 -1.34
N TYR A 485 -42.92 11.23 -2.03
CA TYR A 485 -42.38 10.71 -3.30
C TYR A 485 -40.87 10.42 -3.18
N GLN A 486 -40.53 9.16 -2.87
CA GLN A 486 -39.37 8.55 -3.53
C GLN A 486 -39.83 8.19 -4.95
N PRO A 487 -39.00 8.45 -6.00
CA PRO A 487 -38.06 7.40 -6.38
C PRO A 487 -36.71 7.90 -6.92
N TRP A 488 -35.63 7.42 -6.28
CA TRP A 488 -34.35 7.03 -6.90
C TRP A 488 -33.68 8.02 -7.89
N MET A 489 -33.79 9.33 -7.68
CA MET A 489 -33.03 10.36 -8.41
C MET A 489 -32.65 11.54 -7.49
N PRO A 490 -31.54 12.26 -7.76
CA PRO A 490 -31.08 13.36 -6.90
C PRO A 490 -32.00 14.60 -6.93
N PRO A 491 -31.99 15.44 -5.87
CA PRO A 491 -33.12 16.32 -5.52
C PRO A 491 -33.05 17.74 -6.13
N TRP A 492 -33.73 17.99 -7.25
CA TRP A 492 -33.54 19.28 -7.97
C TRP A 492 -34.81 19.90 -8.63
N SER A 493 -35.78 20.43 -7.87
CA SER A 493 -36.71 21.53 -8.31
C SER A 493 -36.29 22.87 -7.67
N ARG A 494 -36.41 24.08 -8.22
CA ARG A 494 -37.27 24.75 -9.23
C ARG A 494 -38.48 25.55 -8.68
N LYS A 495 -38.28 26.35 -7.62
CA LYS A 495 -38.88 27.71 -7.44
C LYS A 495 -38.36 28.42 -6.17
N GLY A 496 -37.64 29.53 -6.35
CA GLY A 496 -37.89 30.81 -5.65
C GLY A 496 -37.63 31.00 -4.13
N SER A 497 -37.70 29.99 -3.26
CA SER A 497 -37.55 30.19 -1.80
C SER A 497 -36.32 29.49 -1.23
N ARG A 498 -35.50 30.24 -0.48
CA ARG A 498 -34.36 29.73 0.29
C ARG A 498 -34.80 29.49 1.73
N ASN A 499 -35.16 28.25 2.06
CA ASN A 499 -35.01 27.57 3.36
C ASN A 499 -35.52 26.12 3.24
N GLU A 500 -35.50 25.36 4.34
CA GLU A 500 -36.11 24.02 4.48
C GLU A 500 -35.48 22.87 3.63
N TRP A 501 -34.27 22.44 3.99
CA TRP A 501 -33.72 21.12 3.60
C TRP A 501 -32.91 20.46 4.74
N CYS A 502 -33.54 19.47 5.40
CA CYS A 502 -32.99 18.49 6.36
C CYS A 502 -33.80 17.18 6.19
N HIS A 503 -33.46 16.00 6.71
CA HIS A 503 -32.28 15.50 7.44
C HIS A 503 -31.56 14.46 6.51
N ALA A 504 -31.05 13.26 6.84
CA ALA A 504 -30.95 12.36 8.00
C ALA A 504 -29.82 11.35 7.63
N GLY A 505 -29.08 10.71 8.55
CA GLY A 505 -29.51 10.13 9.83
C GLY A 505 -29.36 10.98 11.10
N GLY A 506 -30.34 11.83 11.37
CA GLY A 506 -30.80 12.04 12.75
C GLY A 506 -32.20 11.43 12.82
N CYS A 507 -32.50 10.60 13.82
CA CYS A 507 -33.82 9.98 13.96
C CYS A 507 -34.82 10.92 14.64
N ASP A 508 -35.10 12.06 14.02
CA ASP A 508 -36.13 13.00 14.49
C ASP A 508 -37.53 12.48 14.12
N ARG A 509 -38.25 11.95 15.11
CA ARG A 509 -39.70 11.67 15.02
C ARG A 509 -40.46 13.00 15.06
N ARG A 510 -40.77 13.60 13.91
CA ARG A 510 -41.74 14.73 13.83
C ARG A 510 -42.72 14.59 12.67
N LEU A 511 -43.82 13.88 12.96
CA LEU A 511 -45.18 14.43 13.07
C LEU A 511 -45.68 15.32 11.91
N SER A 512 -46.84 14.94 11.36
CA SER A 512 -47.58 15.60 10.26
C SER A 512 -48.18 16.95 10.67
N ALA A 513 -48.77 17.69 9.72
CA ALA A 513 -49.37 19.01 9.98
C ALA A 513 -50.43 19.01 11.10
N ALA A 514 -51.30 18.00 11.15
CA ALA A 514 -52.28 17.83 12.24
C ALA A 514 -51.59 17.54 13.58
N GLU A 515 -50.47 16.81 13.56
CA GLU A 515 -49.65 16.55 14.74
C GLU A 515 -48.69 17.72 15.07
N VAL A 516 -48.58 18.73 14.19
CA VAL A 516 -47.89 20.01 14.42
C VAL A 516 -48.84 21.02 15.04
N GLU A 517 -50.11 21.08 14.62
CA GLU A 517 -51.16 21.73 15.40
C GLU A 517 -51.27 21.06 16.78
N GLN A 518 -51.32 19.72 16.84
CA GLN A 518 -51.28 19.00 18.10
C GLN A 518 -49.98 19.25 18.90
N GLN A 519 -48.82 19.45 18.28
CA GLN A 519 -47.60 19.88 19.00
C GLN A 519 -47.62 21.35 19.40
N GLN A 520 -48.31 22.23 18.70
CA GLN A 520 -48.54 23.61 19.14
C GLN A 520 -49.48 23.62 20.34
N GLU A 521 -50.61 22.92 20.28
CA GLU A 521 -51.47 22.64 21.42
C GLU A 521 -50.71 21.98 22.57
N PHE A 522 -49.87 20.98 22.32
CA PHE A 522 -49.06 20.33 23.35
C PHE A 522 -47.96 21.25 23.89
N SER A 523 -47.45 22.20 23.11
CA SER A 523 -46.47 23.20 23.56
C SER A 523 -47.11 24.32 24.36
N GLU A 524 -48.31 24.76 24.00
CA GLU A 524 -49.13 25.67 24.82
C GLU A 524 -49.59 24.97 26.09
N MET A 525 -50.07 23.73 25.98
CA MET A 525 -50.45 22.91 27.12
C MET A 525 -49.24 22.67 28.03
N ALA A 526 -48.05 22.39 27.49
CA ALA A 526 -46.81 22.28 28.26
C ALA A 526 -46.30 23.62 28.81
N GLN A 527 -46.57 24.76 28.17
CA GLN A 527 -46.30 26.09 28.75
C GLN A 527 -47.28 26.42 29.88
N ARG A 528 -48.57 26.10 29.74
CA ARG A 528 -49.59 26.21 30.79
C ARG A 528 -49.25 25.25 31.95
N LEU A 529 -48.86 24.01 31.65
CA LEU A 529 -48.39 23.03 32.63
C LEU A 529 -47.12 23.54 33.31
N ALA A 530 -46.09 23.99 32.58
CA ALA A 530 -44.87 24.54 33.16
C ALA A 530 -45.12 25.83 33.97
N THR A 531 -46.16 26.61 33.64
CA THR A 531 -46.56 27.78 34.43
C THR A 531 -47.26 27.39 35.73
N ASN A 532 -48.11 26.36 35.71
CA ASN A 532 -48.81 25.83 36.88
C ASN A 532 -47.90 24.94 37.77
N LEU A 533 -46.96 24.21 37.15
CA LEU A 533 -45.96 23.38 37.79
C LEU A 533 -44.75 24.18 38.26
N ARG A 534 -44.47 25.38 37.72
CA ARG A 534 -43.37 26.23 38.21
C ARG A 534 -43.51 26.56 39.71
N PRO A 535 -44.67 26.98 40.23
CA PRO A 535 -44.90 27.09 41.67
C PRO A 535 -44.62 25.80 42.46
N ILE A 536 -45.00 24.64 41.92
CA ILE A 536 -44.79 23.34 42.57
C ILE A 536 -43.30 22.94 42.55
N ALA A 537 -42.62 23.10 41.41
CA ALA A 537 -41.19 22.88 41.27
C ALA A 537 -40.35 23.90 42.06
N GLN A 538 -40.85 25.12 42.26
CA GLN A 538 -40.25 26.11 43.15
C GLN A 538 -40.47 25.75 44.63
N ALA A 539 -41.66 25.26 45.01
CA ALA A 539 -41.90 24.73 46.35
C ALA A 539 -40.97 23.53 46.66
N LEU A 540 -40.92 22.54 45.76
CA LEU A 540 -40.00 21.40 45.81
C LEU A 540 -38.53 21.85 45.84
N GLY A 541 -38.16 22.87 45.07
CA GLY A 541 -36.83 23.48 45.12
C GLY A 541 -36.51 24.13 46.46
N THR A 542 -37.46 24.85 47.07
CA THR A 542 -37.28 25.46 48.40
C THR A 542 -37.18 24.44 49.54
N PHE A 543 -37.67 23.21 49.37
CA PHE A 543 -37.42 22.11 50.31
C PHE A 543 -35.96 21.62 50.30
N SER A 544 -35.09 22.09 49.39
CA SER A 544 -33.68 21.70 49.32
C SER A 544 -32.70 22.88 49.28
N THR A 545 -33.05 24.02 49.89
CA THR A 545 -32.12 25.13 50.16
C THR A 545 -32.03 25.54 51.63
N THR A 546 -32.52 24.73 52.56
CA THR A 546 -32.02 24.76 53.94
C THR A 546 -30.55 24.36 53.87
N PRO A 547 -29.58 25.21 54.26
CA PRO A 547 -28.17 24.86 54.17
C PRO A 547 -27.91 23.64 55.06
N THR A 548 -27.41 22.55 54.47
CA THR A 548 -27.13 21.31 55.20
C THR A 548 -26.21 21.65 56.38
N PRO A 549 -26.63 21.42 57.64
CA PRO A 549 -25.74 21.62 58.77
C PRO A 549 -24.50 20.73 58.59
N PRO A 550 -23.31 21.17 59.06
CA PRO A 550 -22.07 20.42 58.86
C PRO A 550 -22.26 18.99 59.34
N HIS A 551 -22.04 18.01 58.44
CA HIS A 551 -22.41 16.61 58.64
C HIS A 551 -22.11 16.11 60.05
N GLU A 552 -23.17 15.81 60.81
CA GLU A 552 -23.03 14.96 61.98
C GLU A 552 -22.39 13.63 61.56
N PRO A 553 -21.53 13.02 62.41
CA PRO A 553 -20.81 11.82 62.04
C PRO A 553 -21.80 10.72 61.63
N ILE A 554 -21.59 10.17 60.43
CA ILE A 554 -22.47 9.16 59.82
C ILE A 554 -22.75 8.07 60.85
N ALA A 555 -24.02 7.96 61.25
CA ALA A 555 -24.43 7.00 62.27
C ALA A 555 -23.98 5.59 61.84
N PRO A 556 -23.37 4.80 62.75
CA PRO A 556 -22.76 3.54 62.37
C PRO A 556 -23.79 2.60 61.74
N LEU A 557 -23.45 2.03 60.58
CA LEU A 557 -24.31 1.12 59.83
C LEU A 557 -24.80 0.00 60.74
N ARG A 558 -26.13 -0.11 60.88
CA ARG A 558 -26.78 -1.10 61.73
C ARG A 558 -27.33 -2.24 60.89
N HIS A 559 -27.04 -3.47 61.31
CA HIS A 559 -27.48 -4.67 60.62
C HIS A 559 -28.67 -5.30 61.35
N ALA A 560 -29.83 -5.36 60.69
CA ALA A 560 -30.96 -6.19 61.10
C ALA A 560 -30.89 -7.52 60.35
N GLN A 561 -31.07 -8.66 61.04
CA GLN A 561 -31.21 -9.96 60.37
C GLN A 561 -32.68 -10.19 60.00
N VAL A 562 -32.98 -10.15 58.71
CA VAL A 562 -34.32 -10.43 58.17
C VAL A 562 -34.36 -11.88 57.67
N GLN A 563 -35.35 -12.65 58.10
CA GLN A 563 -35.69 -13.93 57.48
C GLN A 563 -36.76 -13.68 56.41
N TRP A 564 -36.39 -13.87 55.15
CA TRP A 564 -37.30 -13.65 54.02
C TRP A 564 -38.25 -14.84 53.80
N PRO A 565 -39.45 -14.61 53.22
CA PRO A 565 -40.35 -15.69 52.81
C PRO A 565 -39.67 -16.69 51.84
N ILE A 566 -40.06 -17.96 51.91
CA ILE A 566 -39.47 -19.01 51.06
C ILE A 566 -39.76 -18.69 49.59
N GLY A 567 -38.69 -18.58 48.79
CA GLY A 567 -38.78 -18.25 47.36
C GLY A 567 -38.82 -16.75 47.05
N PHE A 568 -38.69 -15.86 48.05
CA PHE A 568 -38.61 -14.41 47.84
C PHE A 568 -37.15 -13.93 47.78
N GLU A 569 -36.75 -13.34 46.65
CA GLU A 569 -35.44 -12.73 46.44
C GLU A 569 -35.60 -11.20 46.26
N PRO A 570 -35.24 -10.37 47.27
CA PRO A 570 -35.43 -8.93 47.21
C PRO A 570 -34.38 -8.24 46.34
N THR A 571 -34.81 -7.50 45.33
CA THR A 571 -33.94 -6.73 44.42
C THR A 571 -34.02 -5.21 44.62
N LEU A 572 -35.11 -4.72 45.23
CA LEU A 572 -35.32 -3.30 45.54
C LEU A 572 -35.77 -3.16 47.00
N SER A 573 -35.36 -2.08 47.68
CA SER A 573 -35.84 -1.73 49.02
C SER A 573 -36.12 -0.23 49.19
N ALA A 574 -37.09 0.11 50.02
CA ALA A 574 -37.48 1.47 50.40
C ALA A 574 -37.95 1.48 51.85
N ALA A 575 -37.67 2.56 52.59
CA ALA A 575 -37.92 2.63 54.03
C ALA A 575 -38.75 3.87 54.40
N ARG A 576 -39.73 3.68 55.31
CA ARG A 576 -40.58 4.74 55.86
C ARG A 576 -40.66 4.58 57.37
N GLY A 577 -39.98 5.46 58.11
CA GLY A 577 -39.86 5.35 59.56
C GLY A 577 -39.28 4.00 59.97
N ASN A 578 -39.98 3.26 60.82
CA ASN A 578 -39.56 1.94 61.29
C ASN A 578 -39.96 0.78 60.38
N ALA A 579 -40.47 1.03 59.17
CA ALA A 579 -40.86 -0.02 58.23
C ALA A 579 -39.97 0.00 56.98
N VAL A 580 -39.65 -1.18 56.44
CA VAL A 580 -38.91 -1.36 55.19
C VAL A 580 -39.71 -2.27 54.27
N VAL A 581 -40.02 -1.79 53.06
CA VAL A 581 -40.59 -2.60 51.99
C VAL A 581 -39.46 -3.08 51.10
N ALA A 582 -39.46 -4.37 50.80
CA ALA A 582 -38.62 -4.97 49.77
C ALA A 582 -39.49 -5.60 48.68
N LEU A 583 -39.05 -5.51 47.42
CA LEU A 583 -39.72 -6.09 46.25
C LEU A 583 -38.79 -7.00 45.46
N ALA A 584 -39.39 -8.02 44.84
CA ALA A 584 -38.81 -8.80 43.75
C ALA A 584 -39.25 -8.20 42.39
N PRO A 585 -38.59 -8.53 41.26
CA PRO A 585 -38.95 -7.98 39.94
C PRO A 585 -40.35 -8.41 39.44
N THR A 586 -40.92 -9.46 40.03
CA THR A 586 -42.11 -10.20 39.59
C THR A 586 -43.31 -9.98 40.51
N SER A 587 -43.66 -8.71 40.77
CA SER A 587 -44.80 -8.20 41.59
C SER A 587 -44.94 -8.68 43.05
N GLY A 588 -44.17 -9.67 43.51
CA GLY A 588 -44.10 -10.08 44.90
C GLY A 588 -43.28 -9.12 45.77
N GLY A 589 -43.67 -8.96 47.03
CA GLY A 589 -43.02 -8.10 48.01
C GLY A 589 -43.07 -8.64 49.44
N ALA A 590 -42.32 -8.00 50.33
CA ALA A 590 -42.39 -8.24 51.77
C ALA A 590 -42.19 -6.92 52.53
N MET A 591 -43.06 -6.65 53.49
CA MET A 591 -42.97 -5.52 54.40
C MET A 591 -42.37 -5.99 55.73
N VAL A 592 -41.22 -5.42 56.08
CA VAL A 592 -40.48 -5.69 57.32
C VAL A 592 -40.78 -4.57 58.31
N GLN A 593 -41.43 -4.89 59.43
CA GLN A 593 -41.60 -3.95 60.53
C GLN A 593 -40.41 -4.10 61.49
N LEU A 594 -39.79 -2.98 61.86
CA LEU A 594 -38.72 -2.92 62.85
C LEU A 594 -39.24 -2.33 64.16
N ARG A 595 -38.78 -2.87 65.28
CA ARG A 595 -39.06 -2.37 66.64
C ARG A 595 -37.83 -1.61 67.15
N GLY A 596 -37.69 -0.37 66.69
CA GLY A 596 -36.44 0.38 66.80
C GLY A 596 -35.39 -0.11 65.78
N ASP A 597 -34.14 0.23 66.01
CA ASP A 597 -33.15 0.37 64.93
C ASP A 597 -32.52 -0.93 64.40
N THR A 598 -32.80 -2.10 64.99
CA THR A 598 -32.12 -3.38 64.66
C THR A 598 -32.98 -4.64 64.75
N THR A 599 -34.02 -4.67 65.59
CA THR A 599 -34.85 -5.86 65.80
C THR A 599 -36.06 -5.88 64.87
N VAL A 600 -36.13 -6.90 64.01
CA VAL A 600 -37.32 -7.19 63.19
C VAL A 600 -38.45 -7.65 64.11
N GLU A 601 -39.61 -7.01 64.00
CA GLU A 601 -40.84 -7.35 64.74
C GLU A 601 -41.75 -8.27 63.92
N SER A 602 -41.87 -8.01 62.62
CA SER A 602 -42.62 -8.87 61.69
C SER A 602 -42.10 -8.76 60.26
N VAL A 603 -42.35 -9.80 59.46
CA VAL A 603 -42.14 -9.83 58.01
C VAL A 603 -43.44 -10.30 57.39
N ALA A 604 -44.19 -9.39 56.76
CA ALA A 604 -45.46 -9.67 56.11
C ALA A 604 -45.26 -9.76 54.58
N PRO A 605 -45.41 -10.94 53.96
CA PRO A 605 -45.40 -11.05 52.50
C PRO A 605 -46.64 -10.37 51.91
N PHE A 606 -46.50 -9.78 50.72
CA PHE A 606 -47.62 -9.24 49.95
C PHE A 606 -47.40 -9.39 48.44
N ALA A 607 -48.47 -9.27 47.66
CA ALA A 607 -48.44 -9.17 46.20
C ALA A 607 -48.98 -7.81 45.73
N LEU A 608 -48.32 -7.23 44.73
CA LEU A 608 -48.79 -6.05 44.02
C LEU A 608 -49.81 -6.45 42.95
N ARG A 609 -50.93 -5.73 42.89
CA ARG A 609 -52.05 -5.96 41.97
C ARG A 609 -52.40 -4.66 41.24
N GLY A 610 -52.77 -4.73 39.98
CA GLY A 610 -52.99 -3.57 39.09
C GLY A 610 -51.83 -3.34 38.11
N ILE A 611 -50.65 -3.88 38.40
CA ILE A 611 -49.42 -3.73 37.59
C ILE A 611 -49.23 -4.83 36.53
N GLU A 612 -50.19 -5.75 36.37
CA GLU A 612 -50.15 -6.84 35.41
C GLU A 612 -50.02 -6.31 33.96
N GLY A 613 -48.87 -6.56 33.33
CA GLY A 613 -48.56 -6.11 31.96
C GLY A 613 -47.70 -4.85 31.86
N LEU A 614 -47.44 -4.14 32.98
CA LEU A 614 -46.53 -2.97 32.98
C LEU A 614 -45.04 -3.35 32.90
N GLY A 615 -44.72 -4.65 32.99
CA GLY A 615 -43.35 -5.19 32.93
C GLY A 615 -42.69 -5.31 34.30
N ALA A 616 -41.39 -5.62 34.31
CA ALA A 616 -40.62 -5.78 35.55
C ALA A 616 -40.45 -4.44 36.28
N ILE A 617 -40.44 -4.48 37.62
CA ILE A 617 -40.22 -3.29 38.45
C ILE A 617 -38.75 -2.89 38.39
N ALA A 618 -38.47 -1.63 38.08
CA ALA A 618 -37.13 -1.07 37.86
C ALA A 618 -36.69 -0.09 38.97
N GLY A 619 -37.63 0.48 39.71
CA GLY A 619 -37.37 1.34 40.88
C GLY A 619 -38.64 1.60 41.67
N MET A 620 -38.50 2.11 42.90
CA MET A 620 -39.63 2.50 43.75
C MET A 620 -39.27 3.58 44.76
N ALA A 621 -40.28 4.28 45.26
CA ALA A 621 -40.21 5.19 46.40
C ALA A 621 -41.42 4.93 47.32
N TRP A 622 -41.25 5.08 48.64
CA TRP A 622 -42.33 4.92 49.61
C TRP A 622 -42.45 6.18 50.47
N ASP A 623 -43.59 6.86 50.39
CA ASP A 623 -43.81 8.16 51.03
C ASP A 623 -45.00 8.15 52.00
N ALA A 624 -45.57 9.32 52.30
CA ALA A 624 -46.69 9.49 53.21
C ALA A 624 -47.98 8.78 52.75
N ASP A 625 -48.22 8.75 51.44
CA ASP A 625 -49.51 8.46 50.83
C ASP A 625 -49.53 7.08 50.13
N GLY A 626 -48.39 6.59 49.65
CA GLY A 626 -48.30 5.26 49.05
C GLY A 626 -46.91 4.81 48.61
N LEU A 627 -46.85 3.65 47.98
CA LEU A 627 -45.67 3.11 47.31
C LEU A 627 -45.75 3.43 45.82
N VAL A 628 -44.85 4.27 45.31
CA VAL A 628 -44.77 4.64 43.89
C VAL A 628 -43.75 3.74 43.20
N LEU A 629 -44.15 3.12 42.09
CA LEU A 629 -43.34 2.16 41.33
C LEU A 629 -43.01 2.71 39.95
N ALA A 630 -41.76 2.50 39.50
CA ALA A 630 -41.33 2.71 38.13
C ALA A 630 -40.97 1.37 37.48
N THR A 631 -41.47 1.12 36.27
CA THR A 631 -41.31 -0.16 35.56
C THR A 631 -40.36 -0.06 34.36
N ALA A 632 -39.86 -1.21 33.91
CA ALA A 632 -38.92 -1.30 32.79
C ALA A 632 -39.53 -0.89 31.42
N THR A 633 -40.85 -0.74 31.33
CA THR A 633 -41.54 -0.18 30.15
C THR A 633 -41.60 1.36 30.16
N GLY A 634 -41.26 1.99 31.29
CA GLY A 634 -41.44 3.42 31.53
C GLY A 634 -42.79 3.80 32.15
N ALA A 635 -43.69 2.84 32.42
CA ALA A 635 -44.92 3.10 33.15
C ALA A 635 -44.65 3.31 34.66
N ILE A 636 -45.45 4.20 35.27
CA ILE A 636 -45.47 4.47 36.71
C ILE A 636 -46.79 3.95 37.27
N ALA A 637 -46.77 3.37 38.48
CA ALA A 637 -47.96 2.94 39.22
C ALA A 637 -47.91 3.45 40.66
N GLU A 638 -49.07 3.77 41.24
CA GLU A 638 -49.20 4.40 42.56
C GLU A 638 -50.03 3.51 43.48
N CYS A 639 -49.37 2.79 44.39
CA CYS A 639 -50.00 1.83 45.29
C CYS A 639 -50.34 2.51 46.62
N ALA A 640 -51.57 3.03 46.73
CA ALA A 640 -51.98 3.86 47.88
C ALA A 640 -51.91 3.10 49.22
N GLY A 641 -51.58 3.82 50.30
CA GLY A 641 -51.64 3.33 51.68
C GLY A 641 -50.57 2.30 52.05
N GLN A 642 -51.03 1.10 52.43
CA GLN A 642 -50.26 -0.03 52.97
C GLN A 642 -50.93 -1.35 52.55
N PRO A 643 -50.22 -2.49 52.54
CA PRO A 643 -50.78 -3.77 52.10
C PRO A 643 -51.86 -4.28 53.07
N HIS A 644 -53.01 -4.70 52.54
CA HIS A 644 -54.15 -5.25 53.28
C HIS A 644 -54.37 -6.70 52.85
N ASP A 645 -54.57 -7.62 53.80
CA ASP A 645 -54.73 -9.07 53.55
C ASP A 645 -53.66 -9.70 52.62
N GLY A 646 -52.43 -9.18 52.65
CA GLY A 646 -51.34 -9.64 51.78
C GLY A 646 -51.42 -9.15 50.33
N VAL A 647 -52.25 -8.14 50.03
CA VAL A 647 -52.33 -7.48 48.72
C VAL A 647 -52.11 -5.98 48.87
N TRP A 648 -51.31 -5.40 47.98
CA TRP A 648 -51.21 -3.95 47.83
C TRP A 648 -51.76 -3.59 46.45
N ALA A 649 -52.84 -2.80 46.42
CA ALA A 649 -53.48 -2.38 45.18
C ALA A 649 -52.76 -1.16 44.60
N CYS A 650 -52.54 -1.21 43.29
CA CYS A 650 -52.06 -0.16 42.39
C CYS A 650 -52.96 -0.15 41.12
#